data_AF-A0A558DLL6-F1
#
_entry.id   AF-A0A558DLL6-F1
#
_cell.length_a   1.000
_cell.length_b   1.000
_cell.length_c   1.000
_cell.angle_alpha   90.00
_cell.angle_beta   90.00
_cell.angle_gamma   90.00
#
_symmetry.space_group_name_H-M   'P 1'
#
loop_
_entity.id
_entity.type
_entity.pdbx_description
1 polymer ?
#
loop_
_entity_poly.entity_id
_entity_poly.type
_entity_poly.pdbx_seq_one_letter_code
_entity_poly.pdbx_strand_id
1 'polypeptide(L)'
;MAYNEIQQAAFVPNPEVESFTRPLHTLAFPATWREPIINLYAHGRSEAARVKIKSVPIRRLNSLMRAVAPDLITVDGPTTFDENKPWLYADAPYPQAVLDSMIHAWLRNMQPSNEAYPLFRETVRALSTHALTWQIENVDLRAQDISPGGTALPHDRLYRLVPEILADRIAQLDPYEHAGKQLLFHRVAVDARANGAELMSWPPLEHPTKGQNGVKIAYYSAVIRVALRTVPFSPTPRVHISTGVRRWVSGRVYFPGKNGVSTYLLTNEPLVPDGTRPHRFAVASLVWDRKSRKTVWRQGGPEGLLNQVSALDNLPSPDVFAKEPDAWIHGRDGITAAVAFHSRMKWHPVGTGLMPSERRRLTEWAAQALTPEFIWAPPLHRSEIKQNPARALEKNVPVSKDATDVERAQAHLDNAAVNSRNAEKRRVLAAATNDNLVSAVLLHQTSTMRQHVLDAVESSLGLAEHRCATGPELWSWEAPELSVRLHVRPLGALGAPLGNGDKPPRRGQEFDDAIRQRRDQVSTTVTDLCDSLAERPPLVLIELEGPDRFQQPRTDPKFAIRLGCADAGTVTQFFRPPSTEPDDEDDAGFRAAAAWGDGMRQLGMRFVPQHTLGEAIPDQLNQLAFWLVKRRVDGPTQNAQFTPVAVLIRPGQNCIMGRTASMSEWVPYPELLKSLTGQIRPDTLKTDYEQAAATAAFVKNILYQMKSKPTLVVTHAQNTRNRWPWLQNGGLVIDRIQVGAANTQRIAAYGKQLRIVRIATGDRDETAQWWAPKSGGSGGISKGLWRLQPSDDRHRVFYSTTDKASTHPLAVDATKLTPRITTAGKPDIKPAKNAWNPDLLELSIAGLQPGDSPETWAMFLHQQRFSEDYRDGLGLPLILHLAELTSHYALPHGEELDGDVIDEAEDSDEPNEKDDAAVDESDPSEARDRRRS
;
A
#
# COMPACT_ATOMS: atom_id res chain seq x y z
N MET A 1 -20.92 -16.32 -9.15
CA MET A 1 -21.56 -15.88 -10.42
C MET A 1 -20.58 -15.01 -11.16
N ALA A 2 -20.45 -15.20 -12.46
CA ALA A 2 -19.67 -14.34 -13.34
C ALA A 2 -20.52 -13.13 -13.72
N TYR A 3 -20.06 -11.92 -13.44
CA TYR A 3 -20.72 -10.69 -13.86
C TYR A 3 -20.19 -10.27 -15.23
N ASN A 4 -21.04 -9.64 -16.06
CA ASN A 4 -20.68 -9.20 -17.42
C ASN A 4 -20.17 -7.75 -17.46
N GLU A 5 -20.35 -6.99 -16.39
CA GLU A 5 -19.89 -5.61 -16.28
C GLU A 5 -19.48 -5.27 -14.84
N ILE A 6 -18.71 -4.21 -14.69
CA ILE A 6 -18.40 -3.55 -13.42
C ILE A 6 -18.57 -2.04 -13.56
N GLN A 7 -18.97 -1.39 -12.48
CA GLN A 7 -19.05 0.07 -12.40
C GLN A 7 -17.86 0.59 -11.61
N GLN A 8 -17.19 1.61 -12.15
CA GLN A 8 -16.15 2.35 -11.46
C GLN A 8 -16.78 3.46 -10.61
N ALA A 9 -16.22 3.72 -9.43
CA ALA A 9 -16.46 4.91 -8.62
C ALA A 9 -15.76 6.14 -9.22
N ALA A 10 -15.97 6.35 -10.51
CA ALA A 10 -15.31 7.37 -11.33
C ALA A 10 -16.35 8.12 -12.16
N PHE A 11 -16.06 9.40 -12.38
CA PHE A 11 -16.93 10.32 -13.10
C PHE A 11 -16.13 11.08 -14.14
N VAL A 12 -16.73 11.32 -15.30
CA VAL A 12 -16.12 12.09 -16.41
C VAL A 12 -16.88 13.41 -16.57
N PRO A 13 -16.21 14.48 -17.04
CA PRO A 13 -16.90 15.71 -17.42
C PRO A 13 -18.08 15.43 -18.34
N ASN A 14 -19.24 15.98 -18.03
CA ASN A 14 -20.42 15.91 -18.88
C ASN A 14 -20.19 16.72 -20.16
N PRO A 15 -20.22 16.12 -21.36
CA PRO A 15 -20.03 16.83 -22.61
C PRO A 15 -21.18 17.80 -22.94
N GLU A 16 -22.37 17.62 -22.36
CA GLU A 16 -23.54 18.50 -22.58
C GLU A 16 -23.46 19.81 -21.79
N VAL A 17 -22.59 19.87 -20.77
CA VAL A 17 -22.33 21.11 -20.03
C VAL A 17 -21.13 21.79 -20.66
N GLU A 18 -21.29 22.98 -21.25
CA GLU A 18 -20.22 23.65 -21.98
C GLU A 18 -19.11 24.21 -21.07
N SER A 19 -19.47 24.79 -19.92
CA SER A 19 -18.52 25.43 -19.01
C SER A 19 -18.70 24.99 -17.56
N PHE A 20 -17.58 24.80 -16.85
CA PHE A 20 -17.58 24.67 -15.40
C PHE A 20 -16.60 25.70 -14.82
N THR A 21 -17.12 26.90 -14.56
CA THR A 21 -16.35 28.02 -14.01
C THR A 21 -16.84 28.36 -12.61
N ARG A 22 -15.94 28.76 -11.72
CA ARG A 22 -16.28 29.26 -10.38
C ARG A 22 -15.53 30.57 -10.10
N PRO A 23 -16.21 31.65 -9.69
CA PRO A 23 -15.53 32.83 -9.16
C PRO A 23 -14.88 32.44 -7.83
N LEU A 24 -13.58 32.66 -7.71
CA LEU A 24 -12.82 32.42 -6.49
C LEU A 24 -11.97 33.64 -6.16
N HIS A 25 -11.82 33.90 -4.86
CA HIS A 25 -10.83 34.84 -4.39
C HIS A 25 -9.46 34.15 -4.41
N THR A 26 -8.51 34.74 -5.12
CA THR A 26 -7.17 34.20 -5.31
C THR A 26 -6.12 35.15 -4.76
N LEU A 27 -5.02 34.58 -4.25
CA LEU A 27 -3.87 35.33 -3.76
C LEU A 27 -2.59 34.72 -4.31
N ALA A 28 -1.78 35.53 -4.97
CA ALA A 28 -0.46 35.15 -5.48
C ALA A 28 0.66 35.72 -4.60
N PHE A 29 1.84 35.08 -4.61
CA PHE A 29 3.03 35.68 -4.03
C PHE A 29 3.62 36.68 -5.03
N PRO A 30 3.91 37.94 -4.63
CA PRO A 30 4.62 38.88 -5.49
C PRO A 30 5.99 38.33 -5.88
N ALA A 31 6.41 38.52 -7.12
CA ALA A 31 7.70 37.99 -7.60
C ALA A 31 8.88 38.58 -6.80
N THR A 32 8.74 39.83 -6.36
CA THR A 32 9.71 40.59 -5.55
C THR A 32 9.99 39.97 -4.19
N TRP A 33 9.10 39.11 -3.68
CA TRP A 33 9.24 38.49 -2.36
C TRP A 33 10.27 37.36 -2.32
N ARG A 34 10.61 36.80 -3.49
CA ARG A 34 11.45 35.60 -3.59
C ARG A 34 12.82 35.78 -2.95
N GLU A 35 13.57 36.79 -3.40
CA GLU A 35 14.95 37.01 -2.97
C GLU A 35 15.06 37.36 -1.48
N PRO A 36 14.27 38.30 -0.92
CA PRO A 36 14.31 38.57 0.52
C PRO A 36 14.07 37.33 1.39
N ILE A 37 13.11 36.48 1.02
CA ILE A 37 12.78 35.26 1.78
C ILE A 37 13.90 34.23 1.66
N ILE A 38 14.47 34.03 0.48
CA ILE A 38 15.62 33.13 0.29
C ILE A 38 16.81 33.62 1.10
N ASN A 39 17.11 34.92 1.08
CA ASN A 39 18.20 35.52 1.84
C ASN A 39 18.03 35.30 3.35
N LEU A 40 16.83 35.52 3.89
CA LEU A 40 16.51 35.22 5.28
C LEU A 40 16.70 33.72 5.58
N TYR A 41 16.17 32.84 4.73
CA TYR A 41 16.27 31.40 4.93
C TYR A 41 17.71 30.86 4.84
N ALA A 42 18.54 31.48 4.00
CA ALA A 42 19.94 31.15 3.77
C ALA A 42 20.90 31.76 4.83
N HIS A 43 20.41 32.68 5.66
CA HIS A 43 21.21 33.34 6.68
C HIS A 43 21.82 32.34 7.67
N GLY A 44 23.10 32.55 8.02
CA GLY A 44 23.86 31.66 8.91
C GLY A 44 24.22 30.28 8.32
N ARG A 45 23.83 29.98 7.08
CA ARG A 45 24.16 28.70 6.42
C ARG A 45 25.46 28.79 5.63
N SER A 46 26.21 27.69 5.61
CA SER A 46 27.41 27.55 4.78
C SER A 46 27.08 27.65 3.29
N GLU A 47 28.07 28.02 2.47
CA GLU A 47 27.90 28.16 1.02
C GLU A 47 27.37 26.87 0.37
N ALA A 48 27.91 25.71 0.78
CA ALA A 48 27.43 24.40 0.34
C ALA A 48 25.95 24.12 0.72
N ALA A 49 25.45 24.68 1.82
CA ALA A 49 24.05 24.55 2.21
C ALA A 49 23.15 25.55 1.46
N ARG A 50 23.68 26.72 1.06
CA ARG A 50 22.96 27.72 0.25
C ARG A 50 22.66 27.22 -1.15
N VAL A 51 23.64 26.61 -1.83
CA VAL A 51 23.47 26.00 -3.16
C VAL A 51 22.37 24.93 -3.19
N LYS A 52 22.06 24.30 -2.06
CA LYS A 52 20.99 23.29 -1.93
C LYS A 52 19.58 23.89 -1.79
N ILE A 53 19.45 25.19 -1.54
CA ILE A 53 18.16 25.86 -1.40
C ILE A 53 17.64 26.19 -2.81
N LYS A 54 16.76 25.33 -3.33
CA LYS A 54 16.18 25.50 -4.68
C LYS A 54 14.83 26.23 -4.69
N SER A 55 14.16 26.28 -3.54
CA SER A 55 12.81 26.84 -3.40
C SER A 55 12.58 27.38 -1.99
N VAL A 56 11.57 28.22 -1.84
CA VAL A 56 11.16 28.76 -0.53
C VAL A 56 10.44 27.70 0.30
N PRO A 57 10.73 27.59 1.61
CA PRO A 57 10.18 26.54 2.48
C PRO A 57 8.76 26.86 2.99
N ILE A 58 7.75 26.79 2.12
CA ILE A 58 6.35 27.04 2.48
C ILE A 58 5.66 25.92 3.26
N ARG A 59 6.26 24.73 3.37
CA ARG A 59 5.62 23.56 4.01
C ARG A 59 5.08 23.86 5.41
N ARG A 60 5.83 24.63 6.20
CA ARG A 60 5.41 24.99 7.57
C ARG A 60 4.27 25.99 7.58
N LEU A 61 4.24 26.92 6.64
CA LEU A 61 3.14 27.87 6.46
C LEU A 61 1.85 27.16 6.04
N ASN A 62 1.91 26.23 5.07
CA ASN A 62 0.75 25.42 4.68
C ASN A 62 0.24 24.55 5.85
N SER A 63 1.15 23.99 6.66
CA SER A 63 0.77 23.25 7.86
C SER A 63 0.09 24.13 8.91
N LEU A 64 0.53 25.39 9.05
CA LEU A 64 -0.10 26.37 9.95
C LEU A 64 -1.51 26.71 9.46
N MET A 65 -1.69 27.09 8.20
CA MET A 65 -3.01 27.43 7.65
C MET A 65 -3.99 26.25 7.76
N ARG A 66 -3.55 25.03 7.48
CA ARG A 66 -4.36 23.82 7.69
C ARG A 66 -4.88 23.67 9.12
N ALA A 67 -4.13 24.17 10.10
CA ALA A 67 -4.49 24.10 11.51
C ALA A 67 -5.32 25.30 11.98
N VAL A 68 -5.12 26.51 11.46
CA VAL A 68 -5.75 27.74 12.00
C VAL A 68 -6.67 28.50 11.03
N ALA A 69 -6.56 28.25 9.73
CA ALA A 69 -7.34 28.85 8.67
C ALA A 69 -7.79 27.76 7.67
N PRO A 70 -8.55 26.74 8.12
CA PRO A 70 -8.79 25.52 7.34
C PRO A 70 -9.61 25.74 6.08
N ASP A 71 -10.32 26.86 5.95
CA ASP A 71 -11.10 27.22 4.77
C ASP A 71 -10.26 27.78 3.61
N LEU A 72 -8.98 28.10 3.85
CA LEU A 72 -8.03 28.46 2.80
C LEU A 72 -7.57 27.22 2.02
N ILE A 73 -7.75 27.24 0.70
CA ILE A 73 -7.27 26.18 -0.18
C ILE A 73 -5.88 26.53 -0.69
N THR A 74 -4.89 25.72 -0.31
CA THR A 74 -3.51 25.79 -0.81
C THR A 74 -3.32 24.81 -1.96
N VAL A 75 -2.84 25.27 -3.12
CA VAL A 75 -2.73 24.45 -4.34
C VAL A 75 -1.30 24.04 -4.71
N ASP A 76 -0.28 24.49 -3.98
CA ASP A 76 1.13 24.37 -4.40
C ASP A 76 2.04 23.63 -3.40
N GLY A 77 2.88 22.72 -3.93
CA GLY A 77 3.85 21.91 -3.18
C GLY A 77 5.27 22.50 -3.14
N PRO A 78 5.78 23.03 -4.27
CA PRO A 78 6.90 23.97 -4.37
C PRO A 78 6.43 25.32 -4.94
N THR A 79 6.55 26.42 -4.19
CA THR A 79 6.05 27.73 -4.65
C THR A 79 6.70 28.22 -5.93
N THR A 80 5.85 28.67 -6.86
CA THR A 80 6.24 29.62 -7.89
C THR A 80 6.00 31.04 -7.36
N PHE A 81 7.05 31.88 -7.35
CA PHE A 81 6.91 33.32 -7.06
C PHE A 81 6.54 34.00 -8.37
N ASP A 82 5.34 33.71 -8.83
CA ASP A 82 4.77 34.17 -10.09
C ASP A 82 3.40 34.75 -9.77
N GLU A 83 3.22 36.04 -10.07
CA GLU A 83 1.98 36.77 -9.78
C GLU A 83 0.79 36.19 -10.57
N ASN A 84 1.06 35.44 -11.65
CA ASN A 84 0.04 34.78 -12.45
C ASN A 84 -0.31 33.37 -11.94
N LYS A 85 0.31 32.91 -10.84
CA LYS A 85 0.09 31.59 -10.25
C LYS A 85 -0.31 31.74 -8.78
N PRO A 86 -1.61 31.93 -8.51
CA PRO A 86 -2.09 32.05 -7.15
C PRO A 86 -1.79 30.80 -6.33
N TRP A 87 -1.37 31.02 -5.10
CA TRP A 87 -1.01 29.96 -4.15
C TRP A 87 -2.14 29.67 -3.15
N LEU A 88 -3.04 30.64 -2.93
CA LEU A 88 -4.27 30.49 -2.14
C LEU A 88 -5.52 30.75 -2.98
N TYR A 89 -6.57 30.00 -2.65
CA TYR A 89 -7.92 30.13 -3.16
C TYR A 89 -8.90 30.08 -1.99
N ALA A 90 -9.97 30.88 -2.06
CA ALA A 90 -11.04 30.91 -1.07
C ALA A 90 -12.36 31.37 -1.69
N ASP A 91 -13.47 31.08 -1.03
CA ASP A 91 -14.80 31.58 -1.41
C ASP A 91 -15.04 33.04 -1.02
N ALA A 92 -14.29 33.54 -0.05
CA ALA A 92 -14.28 34.94 0.38
C ALA A 92 -12.86 35.37 0.77
N PRO A 93 -12.53 36.67 0.70
CA PRO A 93 -11.23 37.17 1.18
C PRO A 93 -11.02 36.81 2.65
N TYR A 94 -9.82 36.33 2.97
CA TYR A 94 -9.44 36.09 4.36
C TYR A 94 -8.89 37.39 4.99
N PRO A 95 -9.16 37.67 6.28
CA PRO A 95 -8.73 38.90 6.94
C PRO A 95 -7.22 39.15 6.81
N GLN A 96 -6.86 40.33 6.29
CA GLN A 96 -5.47 40.70 5.98
C GLN A 96 -4.57 40.66 7.22
N ALA A 97 -5.05 41.16 8.37
CA ALA A 97 -4.28 41.15 9.62
C ALA A 97 -3.86 39.73 10.05
N VAL A 98 -4.71 38.74 9.79
CA VAL A 98 -4.44 37.34 10.12
C VAL A 98 -3.44 36.73 9.13
N LEU A 99 -3.57 37.05 7.84
CA LEU A 99 -2.57 36.66 6.83
C LEU A 99 -1.19 37.23 7.16
N ASP A 100 -1.13 38.52 7.52
CA ASP A 100 0.10 39.21 7.93
C ASP A 100 0.72 38.50 9.15
N SER A 101 -0.08 38.18 10.17
CA SER A 101 0.36 37.44 11.35
C SER A 101 0.94 36.06 11.00
N MET A 102 0.27 35.29 10.14
CA MET A 102 0.76 33.97 9.70
C MET A 102 2.07 34.06 8.91
N ILE A 103 2.18 35.04 8.00
CA ILE A 103 3.40 35.26 7.20
C ILE A 103 4.56 35.69 8.10
N HIS A 104 4.34 36.64 9.01
CA HIS A 104 5.35 37.08 9.98
C HIS A 104 5.81 35.93 10.87
N ALA A 105 4.87 35.13 11.38
CA ALA A 105 5.18 33.96 12.19
C ALA A 105 6.04 32.96 11.42
N TRP A 106 5.69 32.71 10.16
CA TRP A 106 6.45 31.84 9.27
C TRP A 106 7.87 32.33 9.00
N LEU A 107 8.04 33.61 8.67
CA LEU A 107 9.36 34.23 8.44
C LEU A 107 10.21 34.17 9.72
N ARG A 108 9.64 34.51 10.87
CA ARG A 108 10.33 34.42 12.16
C ARG A 108 10.72 32.99 12.51
N ASN A 109 9.89 32.01 12.17
CA ASN A 109 10.17 30.60 12.39
C ASN A 109 11.29 30.04 11.48
N MET A 110 11.58 30.68 10.35
CA MET A 110 12.73 30.30 9.52
C MET A 110 14.06 30.59 10.23
N GLN A 111 14.12 31.71 10.96
CA GLN A 111 15.30 32.18 11.67
C GLN A 111 14.90 32.68 13.07
N PRO A 112 14.75 31.76 14.05
CA PRO A 112 14.29 32.11 15.39
C PRO A 112 15.37 32.74 16.28
N SER A 113 16.63 32.82 15.84
CA SER A 113 17.69 33.45 16.65
C SER A 113 17.49 34.96 16.80
N ASN A 114 17.97 35.54 17.90
CA ASN A 114 17.98 36.99 18.11
C ASN A 114 18.95 37.70 17.17
N GLU A 115 20.03 37.03 16.78
CA GLU A 115 21.03 37.55 15.83
C GLU A 115 20.44 37.80 14.43
N ALA A 116 19.53 36.94 13.98
CA ALA A 116 18.86 37.09 12.70
C ALA A 116 17.67 38.09 12.74
N TYR A 117 17.33 38.64 13.92
CA TYR A 117 16.17 39.51 14.10
C TYR A 117 16.22 40.82 13.28
N PRO A 118 17.37 41.52 13.15
CA PRO A 118 17.46 42.70 12.27
C PRO A 118 17.15 42.35 10.81
N LEU A 119 17.70 41.24 10.30
CA LEU A 119 17.46 40.76 8.93
C LEU A 119 16.00 40.33 8.74
N PHE A 120 15.39 39.70 9.74
CA PHE A 120 13.95 39.43 9.73
C PHE A 120 13.13 40.72 9.59
N ARG A 121 13.43 41.76 10.38
CA ARG A 121 12.70 43.04 10.29
C ARG A 121 12.90 43.74 8.94
N GLU A 122 14.12 43.68 8.40
CA GLU A 122 14.40 44.17 7.06
C GLU A 122 13.59 43.41 6.00
N THR A 123 13.56 42.08 6.09
CA THR A 123 12.76 41.22 5.20
C THR A 123 11.28 41.59 5.29
N VAL A 124 10.71 41.69 6.48
CA VAL A 124 9.29 42.07 6.67
C VAL A 124 8.98 43.43 6.03
N ARG A 125 9.85 44.43 6.22
CA ARG A 125 9.69 45.74 5.57
C ARG A 125 9.76 45.64 4.05
N ALA A 126 10.70 44.86 3.53
CA ALA A 126 10.88 44.66 2.09
C ALA A 126 9.69 43.95 1.44
N LEU A 127 9.06 43.01 2.14
CA LEU A 127 7.88 42.30 1.63
C LEU A 127 6.63 43.20 1.60
N SER A 128 6.48 44.11 2.57
CA SER A 128 5.31 44.99 2.66
C SER A 128 4.00 44.21 2.50
N THR A 129 3.70 43.32 3.45
CA THR A 129 2.61 42.33 3.34
C THR A 129 1.23 42.93 3.07
N HIS A 130 0.99 44.19 3.44
CA HIS A 130 -0.21 44.97 3.08
C HIS A 130 -0.42 45.16 1.57
N ALA A 131 0.61 44.93 0.74
CA ALA A 131 0.50 44.93 -0.72
C ALA A 131 -0.16 43.64 -1.27
N LEU A 132 -0.34 42.61 -0.43
CA LEU A 132 -1.11 41.42 -0.80
C LEU A 132 -2.57 41.81 -0.98
N THR A 133 -3.08 41.63 -2.20
CA THR A 133 -4.46 41.96 -2.54
C THR A 133 -5.15 40.72 -3.09
N TRP A 134 -6.28 40.38 -2.49
CA TRP A 134 -7.16 39.34 -3.02
C TRP A 134 -7.74 39.80 -4.35
N GLN A 135 -7.64 38.96 -5.37
CA GLN A 135 -8.26 39.19 -6.67
C GLN A 135 -9.41 38.21 -6.87
N ILE A 136 -10.44 38.62 -7.61
CA ILE A 136 -11.51 37.71 -8.02
C ILE A 136 -11.11 37.15 -9.38
N GLU A 137 -10.94 35.83 -9.47
CA GLU A 137 -10.66 35.12 -10.70
C GLU A 137 -11.81 34.16 -11.01
N ASN A 138 -12.31 34.20 -12.25
CA ASN A 138 -13.22 33.17 -12.75
C ASN A 138 -12.38 31.97 -13.21
N VAL A 139 -12.22 30.99 -12.32
CA VAL A 139 -11.39 29.82 -12.59
C VAL A 139 -12.17 28.83 -13.45
N ASP A 140 -11.66 28.51 -14.64
CA ASP A 140 -12.12 27.38 -15.43
C ASP A 140 -11.62 26.06 -14.80
N LEU A 141 -12.56 25.27 -14.30
CA LEU A 141 -12.33 24.00 -13.61
C LEU A 141 -12.17 22.81 -14.58
N ARG A 142 -12.21 23.08 -15.89
CA ARG A 142 -11.94 22.11 -16.96
C ARG A 142 -10.67 22.43 -17.74
N ALA A 143 -9.95 23.48 -17.37
CA ALA A 143 -8.73 23.90 -18.05
C ALA A 143 -7.65 22.80 -18.06
N GLN A 144 -7.26 22.39 -19.27
CA GLN A 144 -6.31 21.30 -19.47
C GLN A 144 -5.59 21.44 -20.80
N ASP A 145 -4.39 20.87 -20.86
CA ASP A 145 -3.68 20.57 -22.10
C ASP A 145 -3.89 19.10 -22.49
N ILE A 146 -3.44 18.73 -23.68
CA ILE A 146 -3.38 17.34 -24.13
C ILE A 146 -1.92 16.96 -24.38
N SER A 147 -1.50 15.82 -23.82
CA SER A 147 -0.14 15.31 -24.03
C SER A 147 0.05 14.84 -25.47
N PRO A 148 1.32 14.68 -25.93
CA PRO A 148 1.59 14.10 -27.25
C PRO A 148 1.00 12.70 -27.46
N GLY A 149 0.70 11.97 -26.39
CA GLY A 149 0.06 10.66 -26.43
C GLY A 149 -1.47 10.69 -26.35
N GLY A 150 -2.09 11.87 -26.32
CA GLY A 150 -3.55 12.02 -26.21
C GLY A 150 -4.09 11.97 -24.78
N THR A 151 -3.23 12.00 -23.76
CA THR A 151 -3.65 12.02 -22.36
C THR A 151 -4.04 13.44 -21.93
N ALA A 152 -5.16 13.59 -21.22
CA ALA A 152 -5.53 14.82 -20.51
C ALA A 152 -4.42 15.28 -19.55
N LEU A 153 -4.10 16.56 -19.57
CA LEU A 153 -3.19 17.23 -18.65
C LEU A 153 -3.92 18.40 -17.98
N PRO A 154 -4.81 18.15 -16.99
CA PRO A 154 -5.40 19.21 -16.20
C PRO A 154 -4.34 20.12 -15.61
N HIS A 155 -4.58 21.43 -15.60
CA HIS A 155 -3.65 22.37 -14.96
C HIS A 155 -3.42 22.00 -13.49
N ASP A 156 -2.18 22.13 -13.00
CA ASP A 156 -1.75 21.61 -11.70
C ASP A 156 -2.68 22.00 -10.53
N ARG A 157 -3.18 23.25 -10.51
CA ARG A 157 -4.12 23.73 -9.49
C ARG A 157 -5.42 22.94 -9.41
N LEU A 158 -5.88 22.36 -10.51
CA LEU A 158 -7.16 21.65 -10.59
C LEU A 158 -7.16 20.32 -9.84
N TYR A 159 -5.98 19.69 -9.65
CA TYR A 159 -5.85 18.50 -8.81
C TYR A 159 -6.22 18.74 -7.34
N ARG A 160 -6.25 20.01 -6.91
CA ARG A 160 -6.73 20.44 -5.60
C ARG A 160 -8.11 21.09 -5.67
N LEU A 161 -8.32 22.03 -6.59
CA LEU A 161 -9.54 22.84 -6.66
C LEU A 161 -10.78 22.04 -7.02
N VAL A 162 -10.71 21.19 -8.06
CA VAL A 162 -11.88 20.41 -8.49
C VAL A 162 -12.36 19.49 -7.35
N PRO A 163 -11.49 18.69 -6.70
CA PRO A 163 -11.90 17.91 -5.54
C PRO A 163 -12.48 18.72 -4.37
N GLU A 164 -11.88 19.88 -4.04
CA GLU A 164 -12.36 20.72 -2.94
C GLU A 164 -13.75 21.30 -3.19
N ILE A 165 -14.02 21.72 -4.43
CA ILE A 165 -15.31 22.24 -4.85
C ILE A 165 -16.38 21.15 -4.86
N LEU A 166 -16.04 19.95 -5.32
CA LEU A 166 -16.97 18.82 -5.29
C LEU A 166 -17.21 18.33 -3.85
N ALA A 167 -16.19 18.33 -3.00
CA ALA A 167 -16.35 18.01 -1.58
C ALA A 167 -17.24 19.02 -0.84
N ASP A 168 -17.17 20.30 -1.20
CA ASP A 168 -18.10 21.33 -0.70
C ASP A 168 -19.55 21.00 -1.04
N ARG A 169 -19.81 20.64 -2.31
CA ARG A 169 -21.16 20.24 -2.75
C ARG A 169 -21.65 18.96 -2.07
N ILE A 170 -20.79 17.96 -1.91
CA ILE A 170 -21.15 16.71 -1.19
C ILE A 170 -21.53 17.02 0.26
N ALA A 171 -20.81 17.92 0.93
CA ALA A 171 -21.11 18.30 2.32
C ALA A 171 -22.43 19.06 2.48
N GLN A 172 -23.00 19.60 1.39
CA GLN A 172 -24.27 20.32 1.36
C GLN A 172 -25.47 19.44 1.01
N LEU A 173 -25.25 18.15 0.67
CA LEU A 173 -26.34 17.20 0.46
C LEU A 173 -27.09 16.93 1.76
N ASP A 174 -28.34 16.48 1.63
CA ASP A 174 -29.07 15.87 2.73
C ASP A 174 -28.27 14.70 3.34
N PRO A 175 -28.41 14.44 4.66
CA PRO A 175 -27.67 13.38 5.32
C PRO A 175 -27.78 12.05 4.57
N TYR A 176 -26.68 11.32 4.47
CA TYR A 176 -26.72 9.95 3.93
C TYR A 176 -27.55 9.09 4.88
N GLU A 177 -28.72 8.64 4.42
CA GLU A 177 -29.64 7.81 5.20
C GLU A 177 -29.73 6.39 4.64
N HIS A 178 -29.59 5.40 5.51
CA HIS A 178 -29.93 4.03 5.19
C HIS A 178 -30.39 3.25 6.42
N ALA A 179 -31.49 2.50 6.28
CA ALA A 179 -32.09 1.69 7.35
C ALA A 179 -32.29 2.47 8.67
N GLY A 180 -32.75 3.72 8.57
CA GLY A 180 -33.01 4.60 9.72
C GLY A 180 -31.77 5.18 10.39
N LYS A 181 -30.55 4.92 9.87
CA LYS A 181 -29.32 5.54 10.34
C LYS A 181 -28.87 6.62 9.36
N GLN A 182 -28.67 7.83 9.87
CA GLN A 182 -28.18 8.98 9.11
C GLN A 182 -26.70 9.27 9.43
N LEU A 183 -25.97 9.72 8.42
CA LEU A 183 -24.60 10.21 8.52
C LEU A 183 -24.49 11.59 7.86
N LEU A 184 -23.98 12.56 8.61
CA LEU A 184 -23.64 13.90 8.14
C LEU A 184 -22.16 13.96 7.80
N PHE A 185 -21.79 14.58 6.68
CA PHE A 185 -20.40 14.68 6.23
C PHE A 185 -19.87 16.09 6.33
N HIS A 186 -18.68 16.22 6.93
CA HIS A 186 -17.96 17.48 7.03
C HIS A 186 -16.66 17.40 6.25
N ARG A 187 -16.31 18.48 5.56
CA ARG A 187 -15.00 18.64 4.91
C ARG A 187 -13.87 18.61 5.95
N VAL A 188 -12.70 18.22 5.48
CA VAL A 188 -11.45 18.20 6.24
C VAL A 188 -10.40 19.02 5.50
N ALA A 189 -9.68 19.89 6.21
CA ALA A 189 -8.48 20.52 5.67
C ALA A 189 -7.37 19.47 5.52
N VAL A 190 -7.10 19.03 4.28
CA VAL A 190 -6.04 18.08 3.97
C VAL A 190 -4.72 18.78 3.66
N ASP A 191 -3.62 18.01 3.62
CA ASP A 191 -2.32 18.54 3.20
C ASP A 191 -2.36 18.97 1.73
N ALA A 192 -1.72 20.11 1.40
CA ALA A 192 -1.63 20.61 0.03
C ALA A 192 -1.09 19.55 -0.96
N ARG A 193 -0.26 18.61 -0.49
CA ARG A 193 0.34 17.53 -1.30
C ARG A 193 -0.55 16.30 -1.46
N ALA A 194 -1.70 16.25 -0.80
CA ALA A 194 -2.60 15.11 -0.88
C ALA A 194 -3.25 14.96 -2.26
N ASN A 195 -3.23 16.00 -3.11
CA ASN A 195 -3.77 16.02 -4.48
C ASN A 195 -5.21 15.46 -4.56
N GLY A 196 -6.09 15.98 -3.71
CA GLY A 196 -7.49 15.56 -3.56
C GLY A 196 -8.15 16.31 -2.40
N ALA A 197 -9.39 15.96 -2.07
CA ALA A 197 -10.13 16.48 -0.91
C ALA A 197 -10.68 15.31 -0.06
N GLU A 198 -10.99 15.57 1.21
CA GLU A 198 -11.52 14.57 2.14
C GLU A 198 -12.74 15.11 2.87
N LEU A 199 -13.76 14.27 3.02
CA LEU A 199 -14.87 14.43 3.95
C LEU A 199 -14.88 13.28 4.94
N MET A 200 -15.42 13.52 6.13
CA MET A 200 -15.68 12.45 7.10
C MET A 200 -17.03 12.63 7.78
N SER A 201 -17.63 11.52 8.21
CA SER A 201 -18.90 11.59 8.93
C SER A 201 -18.70 12.11 10.35
N TRP A 202 -19.58 13.01 10.80
CA TRP A 202 -19.61 13.51 12.17
C TRP A 202 -21.05 13.71 12.69
N PRO A 203 -21.38 13.38 13.96
CA PRO A 203 -20.53 12.74 14.98
C PRO A 203 -20.03 11.36 14.52
N PRO A 204 -18.91 10.85 15.08
CA PRO A 204 -18.41 9.54 14.73
C PRO A 204 -19.42 8.46 15.13
N LEU A 205 -19.36 7.33 14.44
CA LEU A 205 -20.04 6.11 14.84
C LEU A 205 -19.39 5.50 16.08
N GLU A 206 -20.22 4.86 16.88
CA GLU A 206 -19.84 4.20 18.13
C GLU A 206 -19.93 2.68 17.97
N HIS A 207 -18.92 1.98 18.48
CA HIS A 207 -18.91 0.52 18.59
C HIS A 207 -18.62 0.12 20.03
N PRO A 208 -19.61 -0.43 20.77
CA PRO A 208 -19.40 -0.94 22.12
C PRO A 208 -18.49 -2.16 22.10
N THR A 209 -17.50 -2.19 22.99
CA THR A 209 -16.51 -3.26 23.11
C THR A 209 -16.37 -3.69 24.57
N LYS A 210 -16.02 -4.95 24.81
CA LYS A 210 -15.75 -5.46 26.16
C LYS A 210 -14.36 -5.01 26.59
N GLY A 211 -14.27 -4.27 27.70
CA GLY A 211 -13.03 -3.89 28.36
C GLY A 211 -12.88 -4.55 29.73
N GLN A 212 -11.67 -4.48 30.30
CA GLN A 212 -11.36 -5.05 31.63
C GLN A 212 -12.25 -4.48 32.75
N ASN A 213 -12.75 -3.25 32.60
CA ASN A 213 -13.57 -2.54 33.59
C ASN A 213 -15.00 -2.21 33.07
N GLY A 214 -15.54 -3.02 32.17
CA GLY A 214 -16.88 -2.83 31.60
C GLY A 214 -16.89 -2.49 30.11
N VAL A 215 -17.99 -1.91 29.62
CA VAL A 215 -18.15 -1.57 28.19
C VAL A 215 -17.34 -0.32 27.85
N LYS A 216 -16.46 -0.41 26.85
CA LYS A 216 -15.72 0.72 26.28
C LYS A 216 -16.26 1.04 24.89
N ILE A 217 -16.40 2.32 24.56
CA ILE A 217 -16.80 2.74 23.22
C ILE A 217 -15.57 2.95 22.35
N ALA A 218 -15.58 2.33 21.17
CA ALA A 218 -14.63 2.61 20.10
C ALA A 218 -15.30 3.51 19.06
N TYR A 219 -14.61 4.56 18.63
CA TYR A 219 -15.15 5.56 17.71
C TYR A 219 -14.54 5.44 16.31
N TYR A 220 -15.37 5.62 15.28
CA TYR A 220 -14.93 5.59 13.89
C TYR A 220 -15.85 6.44 12.99
N SER A 221 -15.34 6.96 11.88
CA SER A 221 -16.11 7.76 10.92
C SER A 221 -16.03 7.13 9.52
N ALA A 222 -17.09 7.28 8.74
CA ALA A 222 -17.01 7.11 7.30
C ALA A 222 -16.08 8.18 6.71
N VAL A 223 -15.34 7.84 5.67
CA VAL A 223 -14.50 8.78 4.92
C VAL A 223 -14.86 8.72 3.45
N ILE A 224 -14.96 9.89 2.83
CA ILE A 224 -15.07 10.06 1.38
C ILE A 224 -13.86 10.87 0.92
N ARG A 225 -13.11 10.36 -0.05
CA ARG A 225 -12.05 11.10 -0.73
C ARG A 225 -12.47 11.37 -2.15
N VAL A 226 -12.19 12.60 -2.59
CA VAL A 226 -12.40 13.03 -3.98
C VAL A 226 -11.03 13.32 -4.57
N ALA A 227 -10.74 12.78 -5.76
CA ALA A 227 -9.47 12.99 -6.44
C ALA A 227 -9.66 13.20 -7.94
N LEU A 228 -8.92 14.14 -8.52
CA LEU A 228 -8.83 14.30 -9.97
C LEU A 228 -7.69 13.41 -10.50
N ARG A 229 -7.99 12.58 -11.50
CA ARG A 229 -7.08 11.61 -12.11
C ARG A 229 -7.11 11.71 -13.62
N THR A 230 -6.08 11.16 -14.24
CA THR A 230 -5.97 11.01 -15.68
C THR A 230 -5.75 9.54 -16.01
N VAL A 231 -6.11 9.12 -17.21
CA VAL A 231 -5.91 7.76 -17.71
C VAL A 231 -5.04 7.87 -18.97
N PRO A 232 -3.96 7.07 -19.12
CA PRO A 232 -3.14 7.12 -20.33
C PRO A 232 -3.97 7.03 -21.61
N PHE A 233 -3.60 7.84 -22.61
CA PHE A 233 -4.25 7.89 -23.93
C PHE A 233 -5.71 8.39 -23.92
N SER A 234 -6.24 8.82 -22.76
CA SER A 234 -7.58 9.40 -22.65
C SER A 234 -7.51 10.93 -22.61
N PRO A 235 -8.18 11.67 -23.51
CA PRO A 235 -8.23 13.14 -23.50
C PRO A 235 -9.16 13.69 -22.41
N THR A 236 -9.83 12.80 -21.67
CA THR A 236 -10.80 13.14 -20.64
C THR A 236 -10.26 12.73 -19.27
N PRO A 237 -10.15 13.67 -18.30
CA PRO A 237 -9.80 13.36 -16.92
C PRO A 237 -10.98 12.72 -16.19
N ARG A 238 -10.72 12.17 -15.01
CA ARG A 238 -11.73 11.48 -14.18
C ARG A 238 -11.70 12.01 -12.76
N VAL A 239 -12.87 12.18 -12.16
CA VAL A 239 -13.00 12.37 -10.72
C VAL A 239 -13.26 11.00 -10.09
N HIS A 240 -12.39 10.58 -9.18
CA HIS A 240 -12.58 9.36 -8.40
C HIS A 240 -13.21 9.71 -7.05
N ILE A 241 -14.18 8.90 -6.63
CA ILE A 241 -14.73 8.89 -5.28
C ILE A 241 -14.28 7.60 -4.61
N SER A 242 -13.49 7.73 -3.53
CA SER A 242 -13.05 6.60 -2.72
C SER A 242 -13.68 6.66 -1.35
N THR A 243 -14.20 5.53 -0.87
CA THR A 243 -14.86 5.43 0.43
C THR A 243 -14.08 4.52 1.38
N GLY A 244 -14.15 4.81 2.68
CA GLY A 244 -13.42 4.06 3.70
C GLY A 244 -13.83 4.40 5.13
N VAL A 245 -12.99 3.99 6.09
CA VAL A 245 -13.21 4.20 7.52
C VAL A 245 -11.99 4.90 8.14
N ARG A 246 -12.23 5.89 8.99
CA ARG A 246 -11.24 6.50 9.88
C ARG A 246 -11.54 6.07 11.31
N ARG A 247 -10.51 5.59 12.02
CA ARG A 247 -10.60 5.15 13.41
C ARG A 247 -10.08 6.25 14.34
N TRP A 248 -10.65 6.36 15.53
CA TRP A 248 -10.29 7.37 16.51
C TRP A 248 -9.73 6.73 17.78
N VAL A 249 -8.72 7.37 18.37
CA VAL A 249 -8.15 6.90 19.64
C VAL A 249 -9.20 7.03 20.74
N SER A 250 -9.40 5.94 21.48
CA SER A 250 -10.31 5.89 22.64
C SER A 250 -9.49 5.71 23.92
N GLY A 251 -9.46 6.72 24.79
CA GLY A 251 -8.57 6.81 25.95
C GLY A 251 -7.18 7.36 25.63
N ARG A 252 -6.21 7.18 26.52
CA ARG A 252 -4.88 7.82 26.43
C ARG A 252 -4.18 7.58 25.09
N VAL A 253 -3.69 8.65 24.47
CA VAL A 253 -2.95 8.62 23.20
C VAL A 253 -1.59 7.96 23.39
N TYR A 254 -1.30 6.99 22.53
CA TYR A 254 0.03 6.40 22.38
C TYR A 254 0.76 7.05 21.20
N PHE A 255 1.99 7.53 21.42
CA PHE A 255 2.79 8.20 20.40
C PHE A 255 3.81 7.23 19.79
N PRO A 256 3.64 6.82 18.51
CA PRO A 256 4.60 5.94 17.85
C PRO A 256 5.88 6.71 17.46
N GLY A 257 6.85 6.74 18.37
CA GLY A 257 8.20 7.25 18.11
C GLY A 257 8.32 8.78 18.06
N LYS A 258 8.93 9.32 17.00
CA LYS A 258 9.10 10.77 16.78
C LYS A 258 7.99 11.39 15.92
N ASN A 259 7.13 10.55 15.35
CA ASN A 259 6.08 11.01 14.46
C ASN A 259 4.93 11.60 15.26
N GLY A 260 4.32 12.64 14.71
CA GLY A 260 3.17 13.28 15.31
C GLY A 260 1.92 12.57 14.89
N VAL A 261 0.92 12.60 15.77
CA VAL A 261 -0.40 12.05 15.49
C VAL A 261 -1.26 13.16 14.93
N SER A 262 -2.08 12.87 13.92
CA SER A 262 -2.99 13.87 13.34
C SER A 262 -4.20 14.05 14.25
N THR A 263 -4.55 15.30 14.52
CA THR A 263 -5.71 15.68 15.32
C THR A 263 -6.65 16.54 14.49
N TYR A 264 -7.93 16.21 14.54
CA TYR A 264 -9.00 16.87 13.83
C TYR A 264 -9.76 17.76 14.82
N LEU A 265 -9.97 19.02 14.44
CA LEU A 265 -10.54 20.05 15.29
C LEU A 265 -11.64 20.78 14.54
N LEU A 266 -12.81 20.93 15.16
CA LEU A 266 -13.90 21.78 14.69
C LEU A 266 -14.31 22.70 15.83
N THR A 267 -14.30 24.01 15.58
CA THR A 267 -14.55 25.04 16.59
C THR A 267 -15.72 25.92 16.20
N ASN A 268 -16.45 26.40 17.20
CA ASN A 268 -17.51 27.39 16.98
C ASN A 268 -16.97 28.81 16.84
N GLU A 269 -15.77 29.07 17.35
CA GLU A 269 -15.07 30.35 17.28
C GLU A 269 -13.83 30.26 16.37
N PRO A 270 -13.33 31.39 15.85
CA PRO A 270 -12.05 31.44 15.16
C PRO A 270 -10.90 30.90 16.02
N LEU A 271 -9.99 30.14 15.41
CA LEU A 271 -8.80 29.61 16.11
C LEU A 271 -7.72 30.68 16.36
N VAL A 272 -7.82 31.81 15.68
CA VAL A 272 -6.89 32.94 15.80
C VAL A 272 -7.67 34.25 15.95
N PRO A 273 -7.13 35.25 16.65
CA PRO A 273 -7.75 36.57 16.75
C PRO A 273 -8.06 37.15 15.37
N ASP A 274 -9.22 37.78 15.23
CA ASP A 274 -9.73 38.37 13.98
C ASP A 274 -9.86 37.39 12.79
N GLY A 275 -9.75 36.08 13.06
CA GLY A 275 -9.94 35.03 12.06
C GLY A 275 -11.40 34.79 11.71
N THR A 276 -11.64 33.96 10.70
CA THR A 276 -12.99 33.53 10.35
C THR A 276 -13.34 32.25 11.10
N ARG A 277 -14.64 32.05 11.37
CA ARG A 277 -15.14 30.77 11.90
C ARG A 277 -14.86 29.65 10.88
N PRO A 278 -14.24 28.53 11.28
CA PRO A 278 -14.05 27.38 10.41
C PRO A 278 -15.38 26.71 10.01
N HIS A 279 -15.54 26.40 8.72
CA HIS A 279 -16.67 25.61 8.20
C HIS A 279 -16.32 24.13 7.99
N ARG A 280 -15.08 23.75 8.27
CA ARG A 280 -14.55 22.41 8.08
C ARG A 280 -13.57 22.04 9.19
N PHE A 281 -13.28 20.76 9.35
CA PHE A 281 -12.30 20.31 10.32
C PHE A 281 -10.90 20.82 9.97
N ALA A 282 -10.32 21.60 10.87
CA ALA A 282 -8.89 21.88 10.90
C ALA A 282 -8.12 20.61 11.27
N VAL A 283 -6.87 20.52 10.81
CA VAL A 283 -5.99 19.41 11.18
C VAL A 283 -4.67 19.91 11.70
N ALA A 284 -4.42 19.62 12.97
CA ALA A 284 -3.17 19.86 13.67
C ALA A 284 -2.45 18.53 13.94
N SER A 285 -1.31 18.59 14.63
CA SER A 285 -0.59 17.38 15.03
C SER A 285 -0.10 17.45 16.47
N LEU A 286 -0.35 16.42 17.25
CA LEU A 286 0.22 16.24 18.58
C LEU A 286 1.54 15.47 18.50
N VAL A 287 2.53 15.88 19.28
CA VAL A 287 3.82 15.18 19.41
C VAL A 287 4.21 15.04 20.87
N TRP A 288 4.90 13.95 21.19
CA TRP A 288 5.61 13.82 22.46
C TRP A 288 6.97 14.51 22.35
N ASP A 289 7.16 15.63 23.04
CA ASP A 289 8.46 16.30 23.08
C ASP A 289 9.37 15.66 24.14
N ARG A 290 10.48 15.08 23.69
CA ARG A 290 11.44 14.39 24.57
C ARG A 290 12.21 15.36 25.46
N LYS A 291 12.40 16.61 25.04
CA LYS A 291 13.18 17.60 25.82
C LYS A 291 12.38 18.06 27.03
N SER A 292 11.14 18.50 26.81
CA SER A 292 10.24 18.92 27.89
C SER A 292 9.55 17.76 28.62
N ARG A 293 9.59 16.54 28.06
CA ARG A 293 8.88 15.34 28.54
C ARG A 293 7.37 15.57 28.69
N LYS A 294 6.79 16.34 27.76
CA LYS A 294 5.37 16.70 27.72
C LYS A 294 4.80 16.48 26.33
N THR A 295 3.48 16.36 26.27
CA THR A 295 2.76 16.42 25.00
C THR A 295 2.66 17.87 24.57
N VAL A 296 2.93 18.15 23.30
CA VAL A 296 2.80 19.50 22.74
C VAL A 296 2.14 19.44 21.37
N TRP A 297 1.48 20.53 20.98
CA TRP A 297 1.15 20.76 19.59
C TRP A 297 2.43 20.90 18.77
N ARG A 298 2.51 20.22 17.64
CA ARG A 298 3.59 20.41 16.67
C ARG A 298 3.58 21.87 16.22
N GLN A 299 4.74 22.53 16.28
CA GLN A 299 4.87 23.97 16.07
C GLN A 299 4.15 24.85 17.12
N GLY A 300 3.80 24.31 18.28
CA GLY A 300 3.20 25.04 19.41
C GLY A 300 4.17 25.37 20.55
N GLY A 301 5.49 25.25 20.34
CA GLY A 301 6.48 25.68 21.34
C GLY A 301 6.53 27.21 21.49
N PRO A 302 7.36 27.76 22.41
CA PRO A 302 7.47 29.21 22.63
C PRO A 302 7.82 30.00 21.36
N GLU A 303 8.69 29.45 20.52
CA GLU A 303 9.05 29.99 19.20
C GLU A 303 8.28 29.33 18.04
N GLY A 304 7.24 28.56 18.37
CA GLY A 304 6.40 27.83 17.44
C GLY A 304 5.41 28.74 16.71
N LEU A 305 5.02 28.34 15.50
CA LEU A 305 4.07 29.08 14.67
C LEU A 305 2.72 29.29 15.35
N LEU A 306 2.17 28.26 16.01
CA LEU A 306 0.86 28.35 16.65
C LEU A 306 0.85 29.35 17.81
N ASN A 307 1.96 29.46 18.54
CA ASN A 307 2.09 30.45 19.62
C ASN A 307 2.16 31.88 19.06
N GLN A 308 2.92 32.07 17.98
CA GLN A 308 3.13 33.41 17.38
C GLN A 308 1.88 34.00 16.75
N VAL A 309 0.91 33.17 16.35
CA VAL A 309 -0.40 33.62 15.86
C VAL A 309 -1.49 33.60 16.94
N SER A 310 -1.11 33.41 18.21
CA SER A 310 -2.04 33.33 19.35
C SER A 310 -3.12 32.25 19.19
N ALA A 311 -2.81 31.15 18.52
CA ALA A 311 -3.77 30.04 18.34
C ALA A 311 -3.82 29.08 19.53
N LEU A 312 -2.77 29.04 20.35
CA LEU A 312 -2.67 28.05 21.43
C LEU A 312 -3.77 28.19 22.48
N ASP A 313 -4.20 29.42 22.77
CA ASP A 313 -5.25 29.68 23.76
C ASP A 313 -6.62 29.16 23.30
N ASN A 314 -6.81 28.97 21.99
CA ASN A 314 -8.01 28.43 21.37
C ASN A 314 -7.90 26.94 21.04
N LEU A 315 -6.80 26.28 21.44
CA LEU A 315 -6.59 24.85 21.26
C LEU A 315 -6.73 24.11 22.59
N PRO A 316 -7.17 22.84 22.58
CA PRO A 316 -7.15 22.01 23.78
C PRO A 316 -5.74 21.95 24.38
N SER A 317 -5.65 21.96 25.71
CA SER A 317 -4.40 21.68 26.42
C SER A 317 -3.86 20.32 25.95
N PRO A 318 -2.65 20.25 25.37
CA PRO A 318 -2.14 19.02 24.77
C PRO A 318 -2.09 17.83 25.73
N ASP A 319 -1.69 18.06 26.97
CA ASP A 319 -1.54 17.00 27.97
C ASP A 319 -2.90 16.49 28.47
N VAL A 320 -3.89 17.39 28.64
CA VAL A 320 -5.26 17.00 29.00
C VAL A 320 -5.88 16.22 27.85
N PHE A 321 -5.82 16.79 26.64
CA PHE A 321 -6.43 16.20 25.46
C PHE A 321 -5.80 14.85 25.08
N ALA A 322 -4.47 14.68 25.23
CA ALA A 322 -3.85 13.38 24.99
C ALA A 322 -4.14 12.33 26.07
N LYS A 323 -4.52 12.74 27.28
CA LYS A 323 -4.90 11.82 28.36
C LYS A 323 -6.34 11.29 28.18
N GLU A 324 -7.24 12.14 27.72
CA GLU A 324 -8.69 11.89 27.60
C GLU A 324 -9.25 12.45 26.28
N PRO A 325 -8.80 11.96 25.11
CA PRO A 325 -9.23 12.51 23.81
C PRO A 325 -10.71 12.24 23.50
N ASP A 326 -11.28 11.19 24.07
CA ASP A 326 -12.69 10.79 23.97
C ASP A 326 -13.63 11.82 24.60
N ALA A 327 -13.20 12.54 25.65
CA ALA A 327 -13.98 13.59 26.28
C ALA A 327 -14.25 14.81 25.37
N TRP A 328 -13.62 14.88 24.20
CA TRP A 328 -13.74 16.00 23.26
C TRP A 328 -14.55 15.65 22.00
N ILE A 329 -14.94 14.38 21.81
CA ILE A 329 -15.66 13.92 20.62
C ILE A 329 -17.04 14.57 20.49
N HIS A 330 -17.75 14.79 21.58
CA HIS A 330 -19.07 15.42 21.57
C HIS A 330 -19.02 16.92 21.86
N GLY A 331 -17.82 17.52 21.79
CA GLY A 331 -17.60 18.93 22.10
C GLY A 331 -17.28 19.17 23.57
N ARG A 332 -16.25 19.98 23.82
CA ARG A 332 -15.85 20.49 25.13
C ARG A 332 -15.27 21.88 24.96
N ASP A 333 -15.69 22.83 25.79
CA ASP A 333 -15.23 24.22 25.75
C ASP A 333 -15.37 24.88 24.36
N GLY A 334 -16.44 24.54 23.61
CA GLY A 334 -16.69 25.03 22.25
C GLY A 334 -15.87 24.37 21.15
N ILE A 335 -15.09 23.33 21.49
CA ILE A 335 -14.19 22.61 20.59
C ILE A 335 -14.63 21.15 20.50
N THR A 336 -14.85 20.69 19.28
CA THR A 336 -14.96 19.28 18.95
C THR A 336 -13.61 18.78 18.46
N ALA A 337 -13.06 17.73 19.06
CA ALA A 337 -11.73 17.24 18.72
C ALA A 337 -11.63 15.70 18.74
N ALA A 338 -10.83 15.15 17.84
CA ALA A 338 -10.47 13.74 17.86
C ALA A 338 -9.06 13.46 17.33
N VAL A 339 -8.42 12.45 17.92
CA VAL A 339 -7.08 11.99 17.56
C VAL A 339 -7.21 10.76 16.66
N ALA A 340 -6.65 10.83 15.46
CA ALA A 340 -6.71 9.71 14.51
C ALA A 340 -5.87 8.53 15.01
N PHE A 341 -6.44 7.34 14.97
CA PHE A 341 -5.74 6.09 15.22
C PHE A 341 -4.86 5.71 14.02
N HIS A 342 -3.68 5.15 14.28
CA HIS A 342 -2.75 4.62 13.27
C HIS A 342 -2.35 3.19 13.65
N SER A 343 -2.08 2.29 12.70
CA SER A 343 -1.72 0.89 12.96
C SER A 343 -0.57 0.71 13.97
N ARG A 344 0.46 1.56 13.88
CA ARG A 344 1.55 1.68 14.88
C ARG A 344 1.11 1.93 16.33
N MET A 345 -0.15 2.27 16.59
CA MET A 345 -0.75 2.35 17.92
C MET A 345 -1.31 0.99 18.40
N LYS A 346 -0.89 -0.10 17.74
CA LYS A 346 -1.30 -1.49 17.95
C LYS A 346 -2.67 -1.80 17.37
N TRP A 347 -3.67 -1.97 18.21
CA TRP A 347 -4.93 -2.58 17.81
C TRP A 347 -6.12 -1.62 18.00
N HIS A 348 -7.11 -1.76 17.13
CA HIS A 348 -8.37 -1.03 17.22
C HIS A 348 -9.55 -1.99 16.96
N PRO A 349 -10.62 -1.95 17.78
CA PRO A 349 -11.74 -2.91 17.67
C PRO A 349 -12.53 -2.89 16.36
N VAL A 350 -12.54 -1.77 15.66
CA VAL A 350 -13.23 -1.61 14.37
C VAL A 350 -12.28 -2.03 13.24
N GLY A 351 -12.68 -2.94 12.36
CA GLY A 351 -11.90 -3.42 11.20
C GLY A 351 -11.75 -2.38 10.07
N THR A 352 -10.84 -2.61 9.12
CA THR A 352 -10.55 -1.69 7.98
C THR A 352 -11.53 -1.88 6.81
N GLY A 353 -11.62 -0.90 5.92
CA GLY A 353 -12.36 -1.00 4.66
C GLY A 353 -13.90 -1.03 4.78
N LEU A 354 -14.57 -1.01 3.63
CA LEU A 354 -16.02 -1.17 3.44
C LEU A 354 -16.27 -2.23 2.35
N MET A 355 -17.34 -3.03 2.45
CA MET A 355 -17.69 -4.02 1.41
C MET A 355 -18.38 -3.35 0.20
N PRO A 356 -18.41 -3.97 -0.99
CA PRO A 356 -18.82 -3.32 -2.24
C PRO A 356 -20.22 -2.71 -2.20
N SER A 357 -21.17 -3.38 -1.53
CA SER A 357 -22.55 -2.86 -1.45
C SER A 357 -22.63 -1.54 -0.68
N GLU A 358 -21.92 -1.41 0.44
CA GLU A 358 -21.91 -0.17 1.22
C GLU A 358 -21.11 0.93 0.51
N ARG A 359 -19.98 0.58 -0.14
CA ARG A 359 -19.22 1.51 -1.00
C ARG A 359 -20.10 2.09 -2.11
N ARG A 360 -20.86 1.23 -2.80
CA ARG A 360 -21.75 1.66 -3.87
C ARG A 360 -22.75 2.69 -3.38
N ARG A 361 -23.55 2.36 -2.35
CA ARG A 361 -24.61 3.25 -1.85
C ARG A 361 -24.06 4.62 -1.44
N LEU A 362 -22.92 4.64 -0.75
CA LEU A 362 -22.28 5.88 -0.34
C LEU A 362 -21.76 6.69 -1.54
N THR A 363 -21.23 6.01 -2.56
CA THR A 363 -20.78 6.64 -3.81
C THR A 363 -21.97 7.17 -4.62
N GLU A 364 -23.07 6.43 -4.71
CA GLU A 364 -24.32 6.84 -5.38
C GLU A 364 -24.95 8.07 -4.72
N TRP A 365 -24.93 8.13 -3.39
CA TRP A 365 -25.35 9.33 -2.66
C TRP A 365 -24.44 10.53 -2.98
N ALA A 366 -23.12 10.36 -2.88
CA ALA A 366 -22.17 11.44 -3.16
C ALA A 366 -22.21 11.91 -4.63
N ALA A 367 -22.54 11.02 -5.57
CA ALA A 367 -22.66 11.31 -7.00
C ALA A 367 -23.72 12.39 -7.32
N GLN A 368 -24.72 12.55 -6.45
CA GLN A 368 -25.77 13.56 -6.64
C GLN A 368 -25.18 14.97 -6.68
N ALA A 369 -24.13 15.24 -5.91
CA ALA A 369 -23.44 16.53 -5.85
C ALA A 369 -22.54 16.83 -7.06
N LEU A 370 -22.31 15.84 -7.93
CA LEU A 370 -21.45 15.96 -9.12
C LEU A 370 -22.23 16.39 -10.37
N THR A 371 -23.56 16.30 -10.33
CA THR A 371 -24.46 16.71 -11.41
C THR A 371 -24.64 18.23 -11.40
N PRO A 372 -24.74 18.90 -12.57
CA PRO A 372 -24.71 18.35 -13.93
C PRO A 372 -23.32 18.24 -14.58
N GLU A 373 -22.27 18.79 -13.97
CA GLU A 373 -20.96 18.97 -14.64
C GLU A 373 -20.17 17.69 -14.85
N PHE A 374 -20.48 16.64 -14.08
CA PHE A 374 -19.91 15.31 -14.22
C PHE A 374 -21.01 14.25 -14.30
N ILE A 375 -20.75 13.23 -15.11
CA ILE A 375 -21.56 12.02 -15.23
C ILE A 375 -20.73 10.80 -14.85
N TRP A 376 -21.39 9.69 -14.56
CA TRP A 376 -20.72 8.42 -14.32
C TRP A 376 -19.80 8.07 -15.49
N ALA A 377 -18.59 7.60 -15.18
CA ALA A 377 -17.77 6.93 -16.19
C ALA A 377 -18.54 5.70 -16.69
N PRO A 378 -18.51 5.41 -18.01
CA PRO A 378 -19.19 4.26 -18.57
C PRO A 378 -18.79 2.95 -17.86
N PRO A 379 -19.72 1.99 -17.71
CA PRO A 379 -19.39 0.69 -17.14
C PRO A 379 -18.31 0.00 -17.99
N LEU A 380 -17.51 -0.82 -17.32
CA LEU A 380 -16.52 -1.66 -18.00
C LEU A 380 -17.13 -3.03 -18.26
N HIS A 381 -17.04 -3.51 -19.49
CA HIS A 381 -17.58 -4.78 -19.91
C HIS A 381 -16.52 -5.86 -19.86
N ARG A 382 -16.93 -7.07 -19.50
CA ARG A 382 -16.03 -8.21 -19.44
C ARG A 382 -15.56 -8.59 -20.84
N SER A 383 -14.27 -8.88 -20.98
CA SER A 383 -13.71 -9.47 -22.20
C SER A 383 -14.35 -10.83 -22.48
N GLU A 384 -14.61 -11.12 -23.75
CA GLU A 384 -15.12 -12.41 -24.20
C GLU A 384 -14.02 -13.45 -24.37
N ILE A 385 -12.74 -13.01 -24.33
CA ILE A 385 -11.59 -13.91 -24.40
C ILE A 385 -11.57 -14.80 -23.12
N LYS A 386 -11.12 -16.04 -23.27
CA LYS A 386 -10.98 -16.99 -22.16
C LYS A 386 -10.13 -16.40 -21.03
N GLN A 387 -10.72 -16.29 -19.84
CA GLN A 387 -10.14 -15.56 -18.70
C GLN A 387 -9.04 -16.32 -17.97
N ASN A 388 -9.15 -17.64 -17.87
CA ASN A 388 -8.26 -18.46 -17.05
C ASN A 388 -7.13 -19.06 -17.91
N PRO A 389 -5.91 -19.18 -17.37
CA PRO A 389 -4.86 -19.98 -17.99
C PRO A 389 -5.24 -21.46 -18.04
N ALA A 390 -4.48 -22.24 -18.82
CA ALA A 390 -4.51 -23.69 -18.76
C ALA A 390 -3.95 -24.16 -17.41
N ARG A 391 -4.49 -25.25 -16.88
CA ARG A 391 -4.01 -25.83 -15.63
C ARG A 391 -2.89 -26.82 -15.88
N ALA A 392 -1.80 -26.63 -15.17
CA ALA A 392 -0.76 -27.62 -14.93
C ALA A 392 -1.19 -28.63 -13.86
N LEU A 393 -1.90 -28.20 -12.81
CA LEU A 393 -2.31 -29.06 -11.70
C LEU A 393 -3.77 -29.53 -11.84
N GLU A 394 -4.01 -30.75 -11.39
CA GLU A 394 -5.35 -31.34 -11.35
C GLU A 394 -6.14 -30.75 -10.17
N LYS A 395 -7.45 -30.56 -10.36
CA LYS A 395 -8.33 -30.09 -9.30
C LYS A 395 -8.81 -31.25 -8.44
N ASN A 396 -8.87 -30.98 -7.14
CA ASN A 396 -9.57 -31.86 -6.21
C ASN A 396 -11.06 -31.92 -6.57
N VAL A 397 -11.62 -33.11 -6.41
CA VAL A 397 -13.05 -33.39 -6.49
C VAL A 397 -13.72 -32.62 -5.34
N PRO A 398 -14.66 -31.70 -5.64
CA PRO A 398 -15.39 -30.99 -4.62
C PRO A 398 -16.32 -31.96 -3.88
N VAL A 399 -16.36 -31.85 -2.56
CA VAL A 399 -17.26 -32.63 -1.71
C VAL A 399 -18.45 -31.75 -1.35
N SER A 400 -19.67 -32.22 -1.65
CA SER A 400 -20.89 -31.51 -1.25
C SER A 400 -21.07 -31.57 0.27
N LYS A 401 -21.69 -30.55 0.87
CA LYS A 401 -22.06 -30.59 2.29
C LYS A 401 -23.01 -31.76 2.59
N ASP A 402 -23.90 -32.07 1.65
CA ASP A 402 -24.89 -33.15 1.75
C ASP A 402 -24.36 -34.53 1.30
N ALA A 403 -23.06 -34.65 1.03
CA ALA A 403 -22.45 -35.91 0.61
C ALA A 403 -22.56 -36.97 1.73
N THR A 404 -22.91 -38.20 1.36
CA THR A 404 -22.87 -39.36 2.25
C THR A 404 -21.44 -39.67 2.68
N ASP A 405 -21.26 -40.38 3.80
CA ASP A 405 -19.92 -40.75 4.27
C ASP A 405 -19.14 -41.60 3.25
N VAL A 406 -19.85 -42.40 2.46
CA VAL A 406 -19.28 -43.17 1.34
C VAL A 406 -18.77 -42.24 0.24
N GLU A 407 -19.55 -41.23 -0.15
CA GLU A 407 -19.12 -40.23 -1.15
C GLU A 407 -17.96 -39.36 -0.63
N ARG A 408 -17.97 -39.00 0.66
CA ARG A 408 -16.84 -38.30 1.30
C ARG A 408 -15.59 -39.17 1.27
N ALA A 409 -15.68 -40.44 1.68
CA ALA A 409 -14.56 -41.37 1.67
C ALA A 409 -14.01 -41.58 0.25
N GLN A 410 -14.87 -41.75 -0.75
CA GLN A 410 -14.46 -41.86 -2.15
C GLN A 410 -13.76 -40.59 -2.63
N ALA A 411 -14.33 -39.41 -2.36
CA ALA A 411 -13.71 -38.15 -2.73
C ALA A 411 -12.36 -37.93 -2.02
N HIS A 412 -12.21 -38.39 -0.78
CA HIS A 412 -10.92 -38.39 -0.08
C HIS A 412 -9.88 -39.27 -0.79
N LEU A 413 -10.26 -40.48 -1.22
CA LEU A 413 -9.39 -41.38 -1.99
C LEU A 413 -9.01 -40.76 -3.35
N ASP A 414 -9.99 -40.21 -4.08
CA ASP A 414 -9.76 -39.56 -5.36
C ASP A 414 -8.84 -38.35 -5.22
N ASN A 415 -9.06 -37.53 -4.18
CA ASN A 415 -8.24 -36.37 -3.87
C ASN A 415 -6.83 -36.76 -3.44
N ALA A 416 -6.64 -37.87 -2.73
CA ALA A 416 -5.32 -38.40 -2.42
C ALA A 416 -4.55 -38.78 -3.70
N ALA A 417 -5.22 -39.43 -4.65
CA ALA A 417 -4.62 -39.77 -5.94
C ALA A 417 -4.29 -38.52 -6.77
N VAL A 418 -5.18 -37.51 -6.80
CA VAL A 418 -4.93 -36.20 -7.43
C VAL A 418 -3.73 -35.50 -6.79
N ASN A 419 -3.68 -35.46 -5.45
CA ASN A 419 -2.58 -34.84 -4.70
C ASN A 419 -1.25 -35.52 -5.00
N SER A 420 -1.22 -36.85 -5.12
CA SER A 420 -0.02 -37.61 -5.48
C SER A 420 0.51 -37.25 -6.88
N ARG A 421 -0.38 -37.19 -7.89
CA ARG A 421 0.01 -36.74 -9.26
C ARG A 421 0.46 -35.28 -9.29
N ASN A 422 -0.20 -34.40 -8.52
CA ASN A 422 0.21 -33.00 -8.40
C ASN A 422 1.57 -32.85 -7.71
N ALA A 423 1.84 -33.67 -6.68
CA ALA A 423 3.13 -33.73 -6.01
C ALA A 423 4.24 -34.16 -6.96
N GLU A 424 4.01 -35.17 -7.81
CA GLU A 424 4.96 -35.59 -8.86
C GLU A 424 5.31 -34.43 -9.81
N LYS A 425 4.29 -33.69 -10.29
CA LYS A 425 4.52 -32.49 -11.14
C LYS A 425 5.37 -31.43 -10.42
N ARG A 426 5.15 -31.22 -9.12
CA ARG A 426 5.98 -30.30 -8.31
C ARG A 426 7.40 -30.82 -8.15
N ARG A 427 7.61 -32.12 -7.95
CA ARG A 427 8.96 -32.72 -7.88
C ARG A 427 9.72 -32.56 -9.19
N VAL A 428 9.09 -32.83 -10.32
CA VAL A 428 9.70 -32.63 -11.66
C VAL A 428 10.13 -31.17 -11.85
N LEU A 429 9.27 -30.20 -11.49
CA LEU A 429 9.64 -28.80 -11.58
C LEU A 429 10.76 -28.43 -10.61
N ALA A 430 10.70 -28.91 -9.37
CA ALA A 430 11.74 -28.68 -8.37
C ALA A 430 13.10 -29.24 -8.81
N ALA A 431 13.11 -30.45 -9.35
CA ALA A 431 14.28 -31.12 -9.90
C ALA A 431 14.89 -30.32 -11.06
N ALA A 432 14.04 -29.89 -11.99
CA ALA A 432 14.46 -29.08 -13.14
C ALA A 432 14.96 -27.68 -12.76
N THR A 433 14.56 -27.15 -11.60
CA THR A 433 14.97 -25.82 -11.10
C THR A 433 16.23 -25.89 -10.25
N ASN A 434 16.46 -27.00 -9.54
CA ASN A 434 17.49 -27.14 -8.51
C ASN A 434 18.43 -28.34 -8.77
N ASP A 435 18.68 -28.68 -10.03
CA ASP A 435 19.59 -29.75 -10.43
C ASP A 435 19.35 -31.09 -9.69
N ASN A 436 18.08 -31.49 -9.59
CA ASN A 436 17.59 -32.71 -8.93
C ASN A 436 17.82 -32.79 -7.41
N LEU A 437 18.25 -31.70 -6.77
CA LEU A 437 18.47 -31.64 -5.31
C LEU A 437 17.86 -30.38 -4.69
N VAL A 438 16.91 -30.56 -3.77
CA VAL A 438 16.44 -29.47 -2.90
C VAL A 438 17.02 -29.67 -1.51
N SER A 439 17.92 -28.77 -1.12
CA SER A 439 18.56 -28.81 0.20
C SER A 439 18.27 -27.54 0.98
N ALA A 440 17.89 -27.68 2.25
CA ALA A 440 17.59 -26.57 3.13
C ALA A 440 18.06 -26.82 4.56
N VAL A 441 18.30 -25.72 5.29
CA VAL A 441 18.51 -25.72 6.73
C VAL A 441 17.26 -25.16 7.42
N LEU A 442 16.76 -25.84 8.45
CA LEU A 442 15.75 -25.33 9.36
C LEU A 442 16.41 -24.94 10.69
N LEU A 443 16.41 -23.64 10.99
CA LEU A 443 16.78 -23.10 12.30
C LEU A 443 15.51 -22.92 13.13
N HIS A 444 15.22 -23.90 14.01
CA HIS A 444 13.99 -23.96 14.78
C HIS A 444 14.19 -23.54 16.25
N GLN A 445 13.10 -23.12 16.90
CA GLN A 445 13.00 -22.85 18.33
C GLN A 445 12.07 -23.83 19.03
N THR A 446 11.03 -24.30 18.34
CA THR A 446 10.05 -25.24 18.92
C THR A 446 10.06 -26.58 18.18
N SER A 447 9.69 -27.66 18.89
CA SER A 447 9.52 -28.98 18.26
C SER A 447 8.25 -29.04 17.41
N THR A 448 7.22 -28.29 17.78
CA THR A 448 5.94 -28.23 17.06
C THR A 448 6.12 -27.67 15.66
N MET A 449 6.76 -26.50 15.52
CA MET A 449 7.01 -25.94 14.19
C MET A 449 7.96 -26.78 13.35
N ARG A 450 8.96 -27.42 13.99
CA ARG A 450 9.80 -28.39 13.28
C ARG A 450 8.95 -29.49 12.64
N GLN A 451 7.97 -30.04 13.37
CA GLN A 451 7.09 -31.07 12.82
C GLN A 451 6.23 -30.53 11.69
N HIS A 452 5.59 -29.36 11.85
CA HIS A 452 4.78 -28.77 10.79
C HIS A 452 5.58 -28.46 9.51
N VAL A 453 6.86 -28.06 9.62
CA VAL A 453 7.72 -27.89 8.44
C VAL A 453 8.00 -29.23 7.77
N LEU A 454 8.24 -30.30 8.52
CA LEU A 454 8.41 -31.65 7.95
C LEU A 454 7.13 -32.09 7.21
N ASP A 455 5.97 -31.92 7.84
CA ASP A 455 4.68 -32.28 7.25
C ASP A 455 4.39 -31.46 5.99
N ALA A 456 4.79 -30.17 5.97
CA ALA A 456 4.68 -29.30 4.81
C ALA A 456 5.57 -29.75 3.64
N VAL A 457 6.82 -30.15 3.91
CA VAL A 457 7.75 -30.70 2.90
C VAL A 457 7.14 -31.95 2.28
N GLU A 458 6.66 -32.87 3.11
CA GLU A 458 6.10 -34.15 2.66
C GLU A 458 4.79 -33.99 1.91
N SER A 459 3.88 -33.15 2.41
CA SER A 459 2.57 -32.94 1.78
C SER A 459 2.69 -32.20 0.46
N SER A 460 3.59 -31.21 0.37
CA SER A 460 3.77 -30.41 -0.85
C SER A 460 4.33 -31.23 -2.01
N LEU A 461 5.34 -32.06 -1.72
CA LEU A 461 6.08 -32.84 -2.73
C LEU A 461 5.74 -34.34 -2.72
N GLY A 462 4.77 -34.78 -1.91
CA GLY A 462 4.36 -36.18 -1.82
C GLY A 462 5.50 -37.11 -1.43
N LEU A 463 6.25 -36.77 -0.38
CA LEU A 463 7.52 -37.43 -0.04
C LEU A 463 7.42 -38.45 1.10
N ALA A 464 6.29 -38.61 1.77
CA ALA A 464 6.18 -39.46 2.97
C ALA A 464 6.71 -40.89 2.78
N GLU A 465 6.42 -41.52 1.63
CA GLU A 465 6.87 -42.88 1.28
C GLU A 465 8.32 -42.93 0.77
N HIS A 466 8.92 -41.78 0.46
CA HIS A 466 10.27 -41.65 -0.07
C HIS A 466 11.32 -41.35 1.02
N ARG A 467 10.94 -41.38 2.30
CA ARG A 467 11.81 -40.99 3.40
C ARG A 467 12.93 -42.01 3.63
N CYS A 468 14.18 -41.54 3.63
CA CYS A 468 15.37 -42.39 3.80
C CYS A 468 16.13 -42.11 5.10
N ALA A 469 16.04 -40.90 5.66
CA ALA A 469 16.63 -40.55 6.97
C ALA A 469 15.63 -39.83 7.87
N THR A 470 15.66 -40.15 9.17
CA THR A 470 14.70 -39.67 10.18
C THR A 470 15.39 -39.15 11.44
N GLY A 471 15.98 -37.96 11.37
CA GLY A 471 16.33 -37.12 12.53
C GLY A 471 17.43 -37.66 13.45
N PRO A 472 17.79 -36.90 14.51
CA PRO A 472 17.22 -35.60 14.90
C PRO A 472 17.79 -34.39 14.15
N GLU A 473 18.81 -34.60 13.32
CA GLU A 473 19.59 -33.53 12.67
C GLU A 473 19.41 -33.45 11.15
N LEU A 474 18.91 -34.51 10.52
CA LEU A 474 18.73 -34.63 9.09
C LEU A 474 17.47 -35.43 8.79
N TRP A 475 16.65 -34.90 7.89
CA TRP A 475 15.62 -35.66 7.19
C TRP A 475 15.95 -35.64 5.71
N SER A 476 15.89 -36.81 5.08
CA SER A 476 16.12 -36.92 3.64
C SER A 476 15.06 -37.79 2.99
N TRP A 477 14.76 -37.46 1.74
CA TRP A 477 13.81 -38.16 0.90
C TRP A 477 14.41 -38.38 -0.48
N GLU A 478 14.26 -39.58 -1.01
CA GLU A 478 14.75 -39.96 -2.34
C GLU A 478 13.56 -40.41 -3.19
N ALA A 479 13.08 -39.50 -4.03
CA ALA A 479 12.11 -39.80 -5.09
C ALA A 479 12.84 -40.04 -6.42
N PRO A 480 12.23 -40.72 -7.40
CA PRO A 480 12.91 -41.03 -8.67
C PRO A 480 13.43 -39.79 -9.42
N GLU A 481 12.75 -38.65 -9.26
CA GLU A 481 13.07 -37.39 -9.95
C GLU A 481 13.89 -36.42 -9.10
N LEU A 482 13.85 -36.54 -7.77
CA LEU A 482 14.29 -35.50 -6.85
C LEU A 482 14.78 -36.07 -5.52
N SER A 483 15.96 -35.62 -5.10
CA SER A 483 16.45 -35.77 -3.73
C SER A 483 16.09 -34.53 -2.92
N VAL A 484 15.59 -34.71 -1.70
CA VAL A 484 15.31 -33.60 -0.77
C VAL A 484 16.05 -33.82 0.55
N ARG A 485 16.70 -32.78 1.06
CA ARG A 485 17.41 -32.79 2.35
C ARG A 485 17.00 -31.61 3.20
N LEU A 486 16.60 -31.87 4.44
CA LEU A 486 16.33 -30.86 5.45
C LEU A 486 17.24 -31.07 6.66
N HIS A 487 18.22 -30.19 6.80
CA HIS A 487 19.12 -30.17 7.94
C HIS A 487 18.49 -29.34 9.05
N VAL A 488 18.35 -29.91 10.25
CA VAL A 488 17.63 -29.24 11.35
C VAL A 488 18.59 -28.90 12.47
N ARG A 489 18.59 -27.63 12.89
CA ARG A 489 19.42 -27.13 13.99
C ARG A 489 18.61 -26.17 14.88
N PRO A 490 18.90 -26.07 16.18
CA PRO A 490 18.31 -25.03 17.01
C PRO A 490 18.82 -23.65 16.56
N LEU A 491 17.94 -22.64 16.54
CA LEU A 491 18.31 -21.25 16.26
C LEU A 491 19.19 -20.67 17.38
N GLY A 492 18.85 -20.99 18.64
CA GLY A 492 19.61 -20.59 19.81
C GLY A 492 19.87 -19.08 19.92
N ALA A 493 21.09 -18.71 20.32
CA ALA A 493 21.48 -17.32 20.55
C ALA A 493 21.43 -16.43 19.30
N LEU A 494 21.42 -17.00 18.09
CA LEU A 494 21.31 -16.24 16.85
C LEU A 494 19.97 -15.52 16.72
N GLY A 495 18.91 -16.01 17.36
CA GLY A 495 17.58 -15.38 17.41
C GLY A 495 17.42 -14.33 18.52
N ALA A 496 18.40 -14.17 19.42
CA ALA A 496 18.27 -13.28 20.57
C ALA A 496 18.19 -11.79 20.15
N PRO A 497 17.59 -10.89 20.95
CA PRO A 497 17.61 -9.45 20.69
C PRO A 497 19.02 -8.90 20.41
N LEU A 498 19.13 -7.89 19.52
CA LEU A 498 20.37 -7.17 19.28
C LEU A 498 20.80 -6.34 20.51
N GLY A 499 22.11 -6.25 20.73
CA GLY A 499 22.72 -5.58 21.88
C GLY A 499 22.97 -6.54 23.06
N ASN A 500 23.25 -5.99 24.23
CA ASN A 500 23.71 -6.75 25.40
C ASN A 500 22.56 -7.29 26.27
N GLY A 501 21.34 -7.40 25.75
CA GLY A 501 20.15 -7.88 26.46
C GLY A 501 19.54 -6.90 27.48
N ASP A 502 20.35 -6.12 28.21
CA ASP A 502 19.88 -5.20 29.24
C ASP A 502 19.30 -3.89 28.69
N LYS A 503 19.84 -3.42 27.55
CA LYS A 503 19.46 -2.15 26.91
C LYS A 503 19.52 -2.27 25.39
N PRO A 504 18.59 -1.62 24.67
CA PRO A 504 18.60 -1.62 23.22
C PRO A 504 19.77 -0.76 22.72
N PRO A 505 20.43 -1.14 21.61
CA PRO A 505 21.57 -0.40 21.12
C PRO A 505 21.19 1.06 20.77
N ARG A 506 22.08 2.00 21.06
CA ARG A 506 21.88 3.41 20.66
C ARG A 506 21.96 3.55 19.14
N ARG A 507 21.21 4.53 18.61
CA ARG A 507 21.24 4.84 17.17
C ARG A 507 22.63 5.32 16.76
N GLY A 508 23.08 4.89 15.58
CA GLY A 508 24.39 5.22 15.01
C GLY A 508 25.34 4.03 15.15
N GLN A 509 26.61 4.32 15.40
CA GLN A 509 27.70 3.35 15.42
C GLN A 509 27.41 2.10 16.26
N GLU A 510 26.82 2.24 17.46
CA GLU A 510 26.50 1.11 18.35
C GLU A 510 25.47 0.15 17.75
N PHE A 511 24.45 0.66 17.05
CA PHE A 511 23.49 -0.18 16.34
C PHE A 511 24.11 -0.83 15.11
N ASP A 512 24.96 -0.10 14.39
CA ASP A 512 25.67 -0.65 13.23
C ASP A 512 26.66 -1.74 13.65
N ASP A 513 27.34 -1.59 14.79
CA ASP A 513 28.20 -2.61 15.42
C ASP A 513 27.39 -3.83 15.86
N ALA A 514 26.22 -3.63 16.50
CA ALA A 514 25.35 -4.73 16.90
C ALA A 514 24.85 -5.55 15.69
N ILE A 515 24.48 -4.86 14.59
CA ILE A 515 24.12 -5.52 13.33
C ILE A 515 25.33 -6.28 12.77
N ARG A 516 26.52 -5.65 12.69
CA ARG A 516 27.73 -6.30 12.18
C ARG A 516 28.08 -7.54 12.99
N GLN A 517 28.10 -7.43 14.32
CA GLN A 517 28.40 -8.55 15.20
C GLN A 517 27.43 -9.73 14.99
N ARG A 518 26.12 -9.46 14.94
CA ARG A 518 25.14 -10.53 14.71
C ARG A 518 25.26 -11.11 13.30
N ARG A 519 25.49 -10.27 12.29
CA ARG A 519 25.72 -10.69 10.90
C ARG A 519 26.92 -11.63 10.81
N ASP A 520 28.05 -11.26 11.41
CA ASP A 520 29.29 -12.04 11.40
C ASP A 520 29.09 -13.36 12.14
N GLN A 521 28.43 -13.35 13.30
CA GLN A 521 28.07 -14.57 14.04
C GLN A 521 27.25 -15.54 13.18
N VAL A 522 26.19 -15.04 12.52
CA VAL A 522 25.33 -15.85 11.67
C VAL A 522 26.10 -16.37 10.45
N SER A 523 26.91 -15.53 9.80
CA SER A 523 27.73 -15.92 8.66
C SER A 523 28.69 -17.04 9.01
N THR A 524 29.41 -16.92 10.13
CA THR A 524 30.31 -17.96 10.62
C THR A 524 29.55 -19.24 10.95
N THR A 525 28.48 -19.17 11.75
CA THR A 525 27.71 -20.37 12.13
C THR A 525 27.12 -21.10 10.93
N VAL A 526 26.57 -20.37 9.95
CA VAL A 526 26.01 -20.99 8.74
C VAL A 526 27.12 -21.55 7.85
N THR A 527 28.28 -20.88 7.75
CA THR A 527 29.42 -21.39 6.97
C THR A 527 30.01 -22.65 7.60
N ASP A 528 30.23 -22.66 8.92
CA ASP A 528 30.70 -23.82 9.67
C ASP A 528 29.72 -24.99 9.52
N LEU A 529 28.42 -24.70 9.56
CA LEU A 529 27.39 -25.71 9.30
C LEU A 529 27.54 -26.28 7.88
N CYS A 530 27.58 -25.43 6.85
CA CYS A 530 27.78 -25.87 5.46
C CYS A 530 29.05 -26.72 5.29
N ASP A 531 30.16 -26.28 5.88
CA ASP A 531 31.44 -27.00 5.80
C ASP A 531 31.36 -28.36 6.52
N SER A 532 30.67 -28.43 7.67
CA SER A 532 30.41 -29.70 8.38
C SER A 532 29.50 -30.67 7.60
N LEU A 533 28.59 -30.12 6.78
CA LEU A 533 27.69 -30.90 5.93
C LEU A 533 28.36 -31.30 4.61
N ALA A 534 29.53 -30.76 4.27
CA ALA A 534 30.16 -30.83 2.95
C ALA A 534 29.20 -30.43 1.82
N GLU A 535 28.29 -29.50 2.11
CA GLU A 535 27.19 -29.07 1.25
C GLU A 535 26.85 -27.62 1.56
N ARG A 536 26.38 -26.84 0.58
CA ARG A 536 25.87 -25.48 0.80
C ARG A 536 24.38 -25.42 0.48
N PRO A 537 23.50 -25.75 1.43
CA PRO A 537 22.05 -25.66 1.22
C PRO A 537 21.66 -24.24 0.82
N PRO A 538 21.03 -24.03 -0.35
CA PRO A 538 20.74 -22.68 -0.83
C PRO A 538 19.69 -21.95 0.01
N LEU A 539 18.88 -22.65 0.81
CA LEU A 539 17.78 -22.10 1.59
C LEU A 539 17.96 -22.32 3.09
N VAL A 540 17.67 -21.29 3.90
CA VAL A 540 17.53 -21.38 5.35
C VAL A 540 16.13 -20.92 5.78
N LEU A 541 15.37 -21.81 6.40
CA LEU A 541 14.10 -21.53 7.06
C LEU A 541 14.37 -21.17 8.53
N ILE A 542 13.82 -20.05 9.01
CA ILE A 542 14.16 -19.50 10.32
C ILE A 542 12.88 -19.23 11.11
N GLU A 543 12.70 -19.98 12.20
CA GLU A 543 11.65 -19.73 13.20
C GLU A 543 12.09 -18.58 14.10
N LEU A 544 11.51 -17.38 13.93
CA LEU A 544 11.88 -16.19 14.70
C LEU A 544 10.65 -15.53 15.31
N GLU A 545 10.75 -15.08 16.55
CA GLU A 545 9.65 -14.40 17.23
C GLU A 545 9.21 -13.12 16.49
N GLY A 546 7.96 -12.72 16.74
CA GLY A 546 7.37 -11.53 16.15
C GLY A 546 7.70 -10.22 16.91
N PRO A 547 7.04 -9.12 16.50
CA PRO A 547 7.17 -7.80 17.13
C PRO A 547 6.97 -7.78 18.65
N ASP A 548 6.20 -8.72 19.21
CA ASP A 548 5.96 -8.82 20.65
C ASP A 548 7.22 -9.16 21.46
N ARG A 549 8.17 -9.89 20.86
CA ARG A 549 9.48 -10.16 21.47
C ARG A 549 10.43 -8.98 21.30
N PHE A 550 10.31 -8.26 20.19
CA PHE A 550 11.22 -7.18 19.79
C PHE A 550 10.57 -5.79 19.90
N GLN A 551 9.79 -5.56 20.96
CA GLN A 551 9.06 -4.29 21.16
C GLN A 551 9.95 -3.06 21.32
N GLN A 552 11.23 -3.25 21.67
CA GLN A 552 12.17 -2.15 21.82
C GLN A 552 12.78 -1.81 20.45
N PRO A 553 12.79 -0.54 20.04
CA PRO A 553 13.38 -0.18 18.76
C PRO A 553 14.84 -0.59 18.67
N ARG A 554 15.24 -1.13 17.51
CA ARG A 554 16.61 -1.59 17.20
C ARG A 554 17.06 -2.87 17.91
N THR A 555 16.13 -3.66 18.44
CA THR A 555 16.47 -4.98 19.01
C THR A 555 16.14 -6.16 18.09
N ASP A 556 15.33 -5.98 17.05
CA ASP A 556 14.99 -7.05 16.10
C ASP A 556 16.23 -7.53 15.31
N PRO A 557 16.65 -8.81 15.46
CA PRO A 557 17.82 -9.36 14.79
C PRO A 557 17.56 -9.86 13.37
N LYS A 558 16.29 -9.92 12.91
CA LYS A 558 15.88 -10.50 11.62
C LYS A 558 16.74 -10.00 10.46
N PHE A 559 17.02 -8.71 10.45
CA PHE A 559 17.84 -8.10 9.41
C PHE A 559 19.30 -8.59 9.43
N ALA A 560 19.94 -8.62 10.59
CA ALA A 560 21.31 -9.07 10.73
C ALA A 560 21.45 -10.56 10.39
N ILE A 561 20.47 -11.38 10.77
CA ILE A 561 20.39 -12.80 10.40
C ILE A 561 20.33 -12.97 8.88
N ARG A 562 19.43 -12.24 8.20
CA ARG A 562 19.34 -12.28 6.74
C ARG A 562 20.65 -11.89 6.04
N LEU A 563 21.35 -10.86 6.54
CA LEU A 563 22.64 -10.47 6.00
C LEU A 563 23.70 -11.57 6.19
N GLY A 564 23.78 -12.17 7.39
CA GLY A 564 24.76 -13.21 7.68
C GLY A 564 24.54 -14.48 6.85
N CYS A 565 23.29 -14.89 6.65
CA CYS A 565 22.97 -16.01 5.76
C CYS A 565 23.36 -15.70 4.30
N ALA A 566 23.13 -14.47 3.83
CA ALA A 566 23.49 -14.08 2.48
C ALA A 566 25.02 -14.07 2.27
N ASP A 567 25.80 -13.64 3.28
CA ASP A 567 27.27 -13.74 3.26
C ASP A 567 27.74 -15.20 3.21
N ALA A 568 27.03 -16.12 3.87
CA ALA A 568 27.25 -17.56 3.78
C ALA A 568 26.76 -18.18 2.45
N GLY A 569 26.17 -17.38 1.56
CA GLY A 569 25.73 -17.81 0.24
C GLY A 569 24.31 -18.38 0.16
N THR A 570 23.46 -18.16 1.17
CA THR A 570 22.11 -18.75 1.28
C THR A 570 21.00 -17.70 1.30
N VAL A 571 19.80 -18.06 0.82
CA VAL A 571 18.57 -17.27 0.92
C VAL A 571 17.80 -17.64 2.19
N THR A 572 16.94 -16.74 2.67
CA THR A 572 16.25 -16.88 3.98
C THR A 572 14.75 -16.67 3.91
N GLN A 573 13.99 -17.60 4.50
CA GLN A 573 12.58 -17.41 4.79
C GLN A 573 12.33 -17.47 6.29
N PHE A 574 11.66 -16.44 6.81
CA PHE A 574 11.29 -16.35 8.23
C PHE A 574 9.84 -16.75 8.40
N PHE A 575 9.54 -17.40 9.52
CA PHE A 575 8.18 -17.68 9.97
C PHE A 575 8.14 -17.59 11.50
N ARG A 576 6.95 -17.42 12.07
CA ARG A 576 6.77 -17.20 13.52
C ARG A 576 6.53 -18.52 14.26
N PRO A 577 7.01 -18.65 15.51
CA PRO A 577 6.62 -19.74 16.41
C PRO A 577 5.11 -19.68 16.69
N PRO A 578 4.50 -20.74 17.26
CA PRO A 578 3.13 -20.71 17.71
C PRO A 578 2.99 -19.67 18.83
N SER A 579 1.92 -18.91 18.77
CA SER A 579 1.43 -18.05 19.84
C SER A 579 0.86 -18.89 20.98
N THR A 580 0.57 -18.23 22.10
CA THR A 580 -0.05 -18.87 23.26
C THR A 580 -1.57 -18.97 23.16
N GLU A 581 -2.17 -18.58 22.03
CA GLU A 581 -3.63 -18.55 21.87
C GLU A 581 -4.17 -19.93 21.40
N PRO A 582 -5.35 -20.37 21.89
CA PRO A 582 -5.85 -21.73 21.65
C PRO A 582 -6.15 -22.07 20.18
N ASP A 583 -6.53 -21.06 19.36
CA ASP A 583 -6.93 -21.26 17.97
C ASP A 583 -5.73 -21.28 16.99
N ASP A 584 -4.49 -21.10 17.48
CA ASP A 584 -3.30 -20.92 16.63
C ASP A 584 -2.61 -22.24 16.20
N GLU A 585 -3.08 -23.41 16.64
CA GLU A 585 -2.51 -24.70 16.20
C GLU A 585 -2.79 -25.00 14.72
N ASP A 586 -4.02 -24.79 14.25
CA ASP A 586 -4.38 -24.97 12.82
C ASP A 586 -3.66 -23.92 11.93
N ASP A 587 -3.50 -22.70 12.44
CA ASP A 587 -2.76 -21.63 11.77
C ASP A 587 -1.24 -21.91 11.71
N ALA A 588 -0.67 -22.58 12.70
CA ALA A 588 0.76 -22.93 12.72
C ALA A 588 1.14 -23.88 11.57
N GLY A 589 0.30 -24.88 11.29
CA GLY A 589 0.49 -25.78 10.15
C GLY A 589 0.43 -25.05 8.80
N PHE A 590 -0.56 -24.16 8.63
CA PHE A 590 -0.67 -23.32 7.44
C PHE A 590 0.53 -22.40 7.27
N ARG A 591 1.02 -21.78 8.36
CA ARG A 591 2.20 -20.91 8.38
C ARG A 591 3.47 -21.65 7.95
N ALA A 592 3.66 -22.89 8.40
CA ALA A 592 4.78 -23.73 7.97
C ALA A 592 4.71 -24.07 6.48
N ALA A 593 3.52 -24.45 5.98
CA ALA A 593 3.30 -24.73 4.55
C ALA A 593 3.55 -23.50 3.67
N ALA A 594 3.08 -22.33 4.10
CA ALA A 594 3.34 -21.06 3.44
C ALA A 594 4.84 -20.73 3.44
N ALA A 595 5.54 -20.92 4.57
CA ALA A 595 6.98 -20.70 4.67
C ALA A 595 7.78 -21.63 3.73
N TRP A 596 7.40 -22.90 3.62
CA TRP A 596 7.99 -23.83 2.66
C TRP A 596 7.76 -23.39 1.21
N GLY A 597 6.51 -23.09 0.84
CA GLY A 597 6.17 -22.62 -0.51
C GLY A 597 6.86 -21.30 -0.91
N ASP A 598 7.05 -20.41 0.05
CA ASP A 598 7.79 -19.16 -0.14
C ASP A 598 9.32 -19.40 -0.19
N GLY A 599 9.84 -20.38 0.55
CA GLY A 599 11.21 -20.88 0.40
C GLY A 599 11.49 -21.41 -1.00
N MET A 600 10.61 -22.26 -1.55
CA MET A 600 10.72 -22.75 -2.93
C MET A 600 10.68 -21.60 -3.96
N ARG A 601 9.95 -20.50 -3.67
CA ARG A 601 9.99 -19.28 -4.50
C ARG A 601 11.37 -18.67 -4.57
N GLN A 602 12.02 -18.59 -3.42
CA GLN A 602 13.30 -17.92 -3.28
C GLN A 602 14.39 -18.70 -4.01
N LEU A 603 14.22 -20.03 -4.09
CA LEU A 603 14.97 -20.93 -4.96
C LEU A 603 14.69 -20.74 -6.46
N GLY A 604 13.67 -19.96 -6.82
CA GLY A 604 13.30 -19.67 -8.21
C GLY A 604 12.31 -20.65 -8.82
N MET A 605 11.74 -21.58 -8.03
CA MET A 605 10.73 -22.54 -8.48
C MET A 605 9.35 -21.89 -8.53
N ARG A 606 8.75 -21.78 -9.72
CA ARG A 606 7.38 -21.31 -9.92
C ARG A 606 6.68 -21.92 -11.13
N PHE A 607 5.41 -22.26 -10.97
CA PHE A 607 4.49 -22.57 -12.08
C PHE A 607 4.10 -21.28 -12.78
N VAL A 608 4.70 -21.06 -13.95
CA VAL A 608 4.32 -19.96 -14.85
C VAL A 608 2.96 -20.29 -15.47
N PRO A 609 1.95 -19.40 -15.35
CA PRO A 609 0.63 -19.65 -15.95
C PRO A 609 0.72 -19.89 -17.45
N GLN A 610 0.23 -21.04 -17.89
CA GLN A 610 0.18 -21.41 -19.31
C GLN A 610 -0.99 -20.68 -19.98
N HIS A 611 -0.70 -19.72 -20.86
CA HIS A 611 -1.76 -18.94 -21.48
C HIS A 611 -2.60 -19.77 -22.47
N THR A 612 -3.85 -19.35 -22.72
CA THR A 612 -4.80 -20.06 -23.61
C THR A 612 -5.08 -19.32 -24.91
N LEU A 613 -4.17 -18.42 -25.31
CA LEU A 613 -4.37 -17.43 -26.36
C LEU A 613 -3.87 -17.85 -27.76
N GLY A 614 -3.38 -19.08 -27.91
CA GLY A 614 -2.88 -19.60 -29.18
C GLY A 614 -1.76 -18.74 -29.79
N GLU A 615 -1.70 -18.71 -31.12
CA GLU A 615 -0.65 -18.03 -31.90
C GLU A 615 -0.61 -16.50 -31.75
N ALA A 616 -1.64 -15.91 -31.12
CA ALA A 616 -1.66 -14.47 -30.87
C ALA A 616 -0.61 -14.03 -29.83
N ILE A 617 -0.07 -14.98 -29.06
CA ILE A 617 1.08 -14.79 -28.18
C ILE A 617 2.22 -15.70 -28.66
N PRO A 618 3.43 -15.18 -28.93
CA PRO A 618 4.54 -16.01 -29.42
C PRO A 618 4.99 -17.08 -28.40
N ASP A 619 5.21 -18.32 -28.85
CA ASP A 619 5.62 -19.44 -27.98
C ASP A 619 6.93 -19.18 -27.19
N GLN A 620 7.86 -18.42 -27.77
CA GLN A 620 9.16 -18.10 -27.17
C GLN A 620 9.18 -16.68 -26.56
N LEU A 621 8.08 -16.25 -25.96
CA LEU A 621 7.94 -14.96 -25.30
C LEU A 621 8.69 -14.88 -23.97
N ASN A 622 9.70 -14.01 -23.91
CA ASN A 622 10.30 -13.58 -22.65
C ASN A 622 9.34 -12.63 -21.91
N GLN A 623 9.17 -12.82 -20.61
CA GLN A 623 8.49 -11.85 -19.74
C GLN A 623 9.53 -11.14 -18.87
N LEU A 624 9.60 -9.81 -18.96
CA LEU A 624 10.62 -8.99 -18.32
C LEU A 624 9.96 -7.92 -17.44
N ALA A 625 10.28 -7.90 -16.14
CA ALA A 625 9.86 -6.83 -15.23
C ALA A 625 11.05 -5.94 -14.84
N PHE A 626 10.82 -4.63 -14.80
CA PHE A 626 11.73 -3.69 -14.14
C PHE A 626 11.13 -3.25 -12.80
N TRP A 627 11.98 -3.24 -11.76
CA TRP A 627 11.59 -2.78 -10.43
C TRP A 627 12.68 -1.95 -9.80
N LEU A 628 12.29 -0.92 -9.05
CA LEU A 628 13.19 -0.12 -8.23
C LEU A 628 13.08 -0.60 -6.80
N VAL A 629 14.15 -1.23 -6.33
CA VAL A 629 14.31 -1.61 -4.95
C VAL A 629 14.70 -0.37 -4.15
N LYS A 630 13.76 0.12 -3.33
CA LYS A 630 13.88 1.40 -2.62
C LYS A 630 14.44 1.17 -1.23
N ARG A 631 15.60 1.78 -0.92
CA ARG A 631 16.11 1.91 0.44
C ARG A 631 15.82 3.32 0.94
N ARG A 632 15.28 3.44 2.14
CA ARG A 632 14.83 4.72 2.70
C ARG A 632 15.94 5.40 3.51
N VAL A 633 15.89 6.74 3.58
CA VAL A 633 16.83 7.61 4.33
C VAL A 633 16.78 7.38 5.84
N ASP A 634 15.67 6.85 6.36
CA ASP A 634 15.48 6.52 7.78
C ASP A 634 15.96 5.11 8.15
N GLY A 635 16.39 4.31 7.17
CA GLY A 635 17.15 3.08 7.40
C GLY A 635 18.53 3.38 8.04
N PRO A 636 19.19 2.38 8.62
CA PRO A 636 20.46 2.56 9.34
C PRO A 636 21.57 3.17 8.47
N THR A 637 21.47 3.06 7.15
CA THR A 637 22.44 3.54 6.17
C THR A 637 22.33 5.04 5.85
N GLN A 638 21.22 5.68 6.25
CA GLN A 638 20.92 7.11 6.10
C GLN A 638 20.96 7.68 4.67
N ASN A 639 20.98 6.84 3.63
CA ASN A 639 21.01 7.23 2.23
C ASN A 639 19.85 6.57 1.47
N ALA A 640 18.97 7.39 0.86
CA ALA A 640 17.94 6.84 -0.04
C ALA A 640 18.59 6.38 -1.34
N GLN A 641 18.60 5.07 -1.56
CA GLN A 641 19.14 4.47 -2.78
C GLN A 641 18.04 3.70 -3.49
N PHE A 642 17.95 3.88 -4.80
CA PHE A 642 17.02 3.17 -5.67
C PHE A 642 17.86 2.27 -6.57
N THR A 643 17.84 0.97 -6.28
CA THR A 643 18.58 -0.02 -7.07
C THR A 643 17.66 -0.60 -8.13
N PRO A 644 17.90 -0.37 -9.43
CA PRO A 644 17.11 -0.99 -10.47
C PRO A 644 17.45 -2.47 -10.60
N VAL A 645 16.41 -3.30 -10.63
CA VAL A 645 16.50 -4.74 -10.90
C VAL A 645 15.64 -5.10 -12.10
N ALA A 646 16.05 -6.16 -12.79
CA ALA A 646 15.29 -6.80 -13.85
C ALA A 646 15.04 -8.26 -13.46
N VAL A 647 13.78 -8.70 -13.54
CA VAL A 647 13.38 -10.09 -13.37
C VAL A 647 12.87 -10.63 -14.70
N LEU A 648 13.26 -11.85 -15.05
CA LEU A 648 13.01 -12.45 -16.35
C LEU A 648 12.47 -13.88 -16.19
N ILE A 649 11.31 -14.14 -16.80
CA ILE A 649 10.85 -15.49 -17.13
C ILE A 649 11.23 -15.73 -18.60
N ARG A 650 12.04 -16.76 -18.84
CA ARG A 650 12.47 -17.15 -20.19
C ARG A 650 11.91 -18.53 -20.54
N PRO A 651 11.21 -18.67 -21.67
CA PRO A 651 10.77 -19.98 -22.16
C PRO A 651 11.94 -20.95 -22.30
N GLY A 652 11.72 -22.21 -21.88
CA GLY A 652 12.74 -23.26 -21.88
C GLY A 652 13.76 -23.18 -20.74
N GLN A 653 13.70 -22.16 -19.87
CA GLN A 653 14.43 -22.15 -18.60
C GLN A 653 13.47 -22.46 -17.46
N ASN A 654 13.83 -23.42 -16.61
CA ASN A 654 12.97 -23.88 -15.51
C ASN A 654 13.09 -23.02 -14.25
N CYS A 655 14.00 -22.04 -14.24
CA CYS A 655 14.20 -21.14 -13.12
C CYS A 655 13.92 -19.67 -13.52
N ILE A 656 13.43 -18.91 -12.54
CA ILE A 656 13.32 -17.45 -12.66
C ILE A 656 14.73 -16.84 -12.70
N MET A 657 14.94 -15.90 -13.61
CA MET A 657 16.20 -15.21 -13.78
C MET A 657 16.12 -13.77 -13.25
N GLY A 658 17.25 -13.24 -12.82
CA GLY A 658 17.36 -11.91 -12.24
C GLY A 658 18.64 -11.21 -12.65
N ARG A 659 18.63 -9.88 -12.60
CA ARG A 659 19.81 -9.05 -12.82
C ARG A 659 19.68 -7.69 -12.12
N THR A 660 20.78 -7.19 -11.58
CA THR A 660 20.91 -5.81 -11.09
C THR A 660 22.03 -5.09 -11.84
N ALA A 661 22.14 -3.77 -11.70
CA ALA A 661 23.15 -2.97 -12.39
C ALA A 661 24.61 -3.35 -12.07
N SER A 662 24.88 -4.07 -10.97
CA SER A 662 26.22 -4.60 -10.66
C SER A 662 26.58 -5.90 -11.38
N MET A 663 25.64 -6.54 -12.08
CA MET A 663 25.83 -7.84 -12.71
C MET A 663 26.06 -7.70 -14.22
N SER A 664 27.01 -8.46 -14.77
CA SER A 664 27.26 -8.57 -16.20
C SER A 664 26.29 -9.51 -16.91
N GLU A 665 25.80 -10.54 -16.22
CA GLU A 665 25.00 -11.62 -16.79
C GLU A 665 23.65 -11.80 -16.08
N TRP A 666 22.76 -12.58 -16.71
CA TRP A 666 21.52 -13.04 -16.08
C TRP A 666 21.84 -14.18 -15.12
N VAL A 667 21.45 -14.06 -13.85
CA VAL A 667 21.69 -15.07 -12.83
C VAL A 667 20.38 -15.68 -12.35
N PRO A 668 20.37 -16.89 -11.76
CA PRO A 668 19.19 -17.43 -11.09
C PRO A 668 18.66 -16.49 -10.01
N TYR A 669 17.35 -16.53 -9.77
CA TYR A 669 16.68 -15.67 -8.79
C TYR A 669 17.31 -15.64 -7.38
N PRO A 670 17.77 -16.77 -6.80
CA PRO A 670 18.48 -16.76 -5.52
C PRO A 670 19.72 -15.86 -5.51
N GLU A 671 20.49 -15.87 -6.60
CA GLU A 671 21.71 -15.06 -6.73
C GLU A 671 21.38 -13.57 -6.82
N LEU A 672 20.28 -13.21 -7.52
CA LEU A 672 19.76 -11.84 -7.49
C LEU A 672 19.41 -11.45 -6.05
N LEU A 673 18.62 -12.26 -5.34
CA LEU A 673 18.19 -11.95 -3.96
C LEU A 673 19.37 -11.75 -3.01
N LYS A 674 20.36 -12.65 -3.05
CA LYS A 674 21.60 -12.53 -2.26
C LYS A 674 22.35 -11.24 -2.59
N SER A 675 22.49 -10.90 -3.88
CA SER A 675 23.20 -9.69 -4.29
C SER A 675 22.56 -8.38 -3.82
N LEU A 676 21.26 -8.39 -3.52
CA LEU A 676 20.53 -7.22 -3.03
C LEU A 676 20.75 -6.99 -1.52
N THR A 677 21.30 -7.96 -0.81
CA THR A 677 21.71 -7.79 0.59
C THR A 677 23.01 -6.97 0.66
N GLY A 678 23.16 -6.11 1.67
CA GLY A 678 24.43 -5.42 1.97
C GLY A 678 24.95 -4.33 1.01
N GLN A 679 24.48 -4.22 -0.24
CA GLN A 679 25.01 -3.24 -1.22
C GLN A 679 24.64 -1.78 -0.94
N ILE A 680 25.31 -1.07 -0.04
CA ILE A 680 25.17 0.39 0.08
C ILE A 680 26.32 1.01 -0.71
N ARG A 681 26.02 1.91 -1.65
CA ARG A 681 27.06 2.68 -2.34
C ARG A 681 27.10 4.09 -1.77
N PRO A 682 27.73 4.34 -0.60
CA PRO A 682 27.66 5.63 0.07
C PRO A 682 28.26 6.77 -0.77
N ASP A 683 29.15 6.46 -1.72
CA ASP A 683 29.89 7.44 -2.50
C ASP A 683 29.31 7.75 -3.89
N THR A 684 28.25 7.04 -4.33
CA THR A 684 27.63 7.24 -5.66
C THR A 684 26.10 7.20 -5.59
N LEU A 685 25.40 7.74 -6.61
CA LEU A 685 23.92 7.74 -6.71
C LEU A 685 23.23 8.55 -5.59
N LYS A 686 23.79 9.72 -5.23
CA LYS A 686 23.28 10.57 -4.15
C LYS A 686 22.08 11.42 -4.59
N THR A 687 21.98 11.71 -5.88
CA THR A 687 20.94 12.60 -6.42
C THR A 687 19.89 11.85 -7.22
N ASP A 688 18.66 12.39 -7.24
CA ASP A 688 17.57 11.90 -8.08
C ASP A 688 17.97 11.79 -9.56
N TYR A 689 18.76 12.76 -10.04
CA TYR A 689 19.28 12.79 -11.41
C TYR A 689 20.27 11.64 -11.68
N GLU A 690 21.26 11.43 -10.80
CA GLU A 690 22.20 10.31 -10.92
C GLU A 690 21.48 8.96 -10.91
N GLN A 691 20.50 8.80 -10.00
CA GLN A 691 19.71 7.58 -9.90
C GLN A 691 18.85 7.36 -11.15
N ALA A 692 18.25 8.40 -11.71
CA ALA A 692 17.49 8.32 -12.96
C ALA A 692 18.40 7.98 -14.15
N ALA A 693 19.59 8.57 -14.24
CA ALA A 693 20.57 8.27 -15.27
C ALA A 693 21.07 6.81 -15.19
N ALA A 694 21.37 6.32 -13.98
CA ALA A 694 21.77 4.94 -13.76
C ALA A 694 20.65 3.95 -14.12
N THR A 695 19.40 4.27 -13.74
CA THR A 695 18.22 3.49 -14.12
C THR A 695 18.07 3.45 -15.64
N ALA A 696 18.20 4.59 -16.32
CA ALA A 696 18.12 4.67 -17.78
C ALA A 696 19.21 3.84 -18.48
N ALA A 697 20.46 3.91 -18.00
CA ALA A 697 21.57 3.13 -18.53
C ALA A 697 21.32 1.62 -18.38
N PHE A 698 20.84 1.20 -17.21
CA PHE A 698 20.47 -0.19 -16.94
C PHE A 698 19.35 -0.68 -17.85
N VAL A 699 18.23 0.04 -17.93
CA VAL A 699 17.09 -0.29 -18.80
C VAL A 699 17.55 -0.40 -20.26
N LYS A 700 18.33 0.56 -20.76
CA LYS A 700 18.83 0.55 -22.14
C LYS A 700 19.72 -0.67 -22.41
N ASN A 701 20.60 -1.04 -21.48
CA ASN A 701 21.46 -2.23 -21.60
C ASN A 701 20.62 -3.51 -21.71
N ILE A 702 19.63 -3.67 -20.83
CA ILE A 702 18.76 -4.85 -20.82
C ILE A 702 17.93 -4.93 -22.12
N LEU A 703 17.28 -3.84 -22.52
CA LEU A 703 16.47 -3.84 -23.75
C LEU A 703 17.32 -4.17 -24.99
N TYR A 704 18.57 -3.69 -25.05
CA TYR A 704 19.48 -4.02 -26.15
C TYR A 704 19.81 -5.52 -26.22
N GLN A 705 19.95 -6.21 -25.08
CA GLN A 705 20.18 -7.66 -25.03
C GLN A 705 18.94 -8.46 -25.46
N MET A 706 17.75 -7.91 -25.30
CA MET A 706 16.48 -8.57 -25.64
C MET A 706 16.01 -8.30 -27.08
N LYS A 707 16.71 -7.44 -27.83
CA LYS A 707 16.26 -6.88 -29.13
C LYS A 707 15.84 -7.91 -30.20
N SER A 708 16.43 -9.10 -30.17
CA SER A 708 16.24 -10.16 -31.17
C SER A 708 15.25 -11.25 -30.75
N LYS A 709 14.68 -11.17 -29.54
CA LYS A 709 13.78 -12.18 -28.99
C LYS A 709 12.39 -11.57 -28.75
N PRO A 710 11.30 -12.33 -28.95
CA PRO A 710 9.98 -11.90 -28.49
C PRO A 710 10.05 -11.59 -26.99
N THR A 711 9.71 -10.36 -26.62
CA THR A 711 9.85 -9.88 -25.23
C THR A 711 8.69 -8.97 -24.87
N LEU A 712 8.01 -9.28 -23.76
CA LEU A 712 7.04 -8.42 -23.10
C LEU A 712 7.70 -7.78 -21.88
N VAL A 713 7.78 -6.46 -21.87
CA VAL A 713 8.21 -5.68 -20.71
C VAL A 713 7.00 -5.25 -19.91
N VAL A 714 7.00 -5.53 -18.61
CA VAL A 714 5.94 -5.14 -17.68
C VAL A 714 6.53 -4.20 -16.64
N THR A 715 5.89 -3.06 -16.41
CA THR A 715 6.37 -2.03 -15.46
C THR A 715 5.27 -1.62 -14.50
N HIS A 716 5.63 -1.35 -13.24
CA HIS A 716 4.69 -0.84 -12.24
C HIS A 716 4.84 0.68 -12.11
N ALA A 717 3.79 1.43 -12.43
CA ALA A 717 3.84 2.89 -12.54
C ALA A 717 4.24 3.56 -11.23
N GLN A 718 3.57 3.22 -10.12
CA GLN A 718 3.83 3.77 -8.79
C GLN A 718 5.24 3.43 -8.27
N ASN A 719 5.80 2.28 -8.69
CA ASN A 719 7.16 1.91 -8.31
C ASN A 719 8.21 2.73 -9.07
N THR A 720 8.13 2.75 -10.41
CA THR A 720 9.26 3.06 -11.28
C THR A 720 9.27 4.51 -11.81
N ARG A 721 8.12 5.18 -11.92
CA ARG A 721 8.00 6.48 -12.62
C ARG A 721 8.88 7.60 -12.06
N ASN A 722 9.23 7.55 -10.77
CA ASN A 722 10.06 8.58 -10.12
C ASN A 722 11.52 8.59 -10.61
N ARG A 723 12.01 7.48 -11.21
CA ARG A 723 13.32 7.40 -11.86
C ARG A 723 13.21 7.10 -13.36
N TRP A 724 12.00 6.91 -13.86
CA TRP A 724 11.67 6.77 -15.27
C TRP A 724 10.39 7.56 -15.62
N PRO A 725 10.47 8.91 -15.73
CA PRO A 725 9.30 9.78 -15.84
C PRO A 725 8.38 9.52 -17.03
N TRP A 726 8.88 8.90 -18.10
CA TRP A 726 8.08 8.47 -19.26
C TRP A 726 6.88 7.58 -18.87
N LEU A 727 6.96 6.85 -17.74
CA LEU A 727 5.87 6.01 -17.21
C LEU A 727 4.73 6.80 -16.53
N GLN A 728 4.81 8.13 -16.45
CA GLN A 728 3.68 8.98 -16.06
C GLN A 728 2.62 9.02 -17.16
N ASN A 729 1.36 9.23 -16.80
CA ASN A 729 0.24 9.20 -17.77
C ASN A 729 0.45 10.19 -18.93
N GLY A 730 0.96 11.38 -18.65
CA GLY A 730 1.29 12.39 -19.67
C GLY A 730 2.52 12.08 -20.52
N GLY A 731 3.42 11.22 -20.04
CA GLY A 731 4.66 10.86 -20.74
C GLY A 731 4.49 9.73 -21.76
N LEU A 732 3.47 8.90 -21.61
CA LEU A 732 3.22 7.77 -22.50
C LEU A 732 2.78 8.23 -23.90
N VAL A 733 3.34 7.59 -24.92
CA VAL A 733 2.95 7.75 -26.33
C VAL A 733 2.89 6.36 -26.94
N ILE A 734 1.81 6.04 -27.66
CA ILE A 734 1.56 4.71 -28.23
C ILE A 734 2.75 4.28 -29.11
N ASP A 735 3.21 3.04 -28.89
CA ASP A 735 4.28 2.35 -29.63
C ASP A 735 5.63 3.09 -29.61
N ARG A 736 5.83 3.93 -28.59
CA ARG A 736 7.04 4.73 -28.38
C ARG A 736 7.54 4.63 -26.95
N ILE A 737 8.85 4.76 -26.77
CA ILE A 737 9.51 4.70 -25.47
C ILE A 737 10.55 5.82 -25.37
N GLN A 738 10.70 6.37 -24.18
CA GLN A 738 11.78 7.29 -23.84
C GLN A 738 12.57 6.73 -22.66
N VAL A 739 13.90 6.61 -22.82
CA VAL A 739 14.81 6.13 -21.76
C VAL A 739 15.84 7.22 -21.48
N GLY A 740 15.84 7.74 -20.25
CA GLY A 740 16.71 8.85 -19.85
C GLY A 740 16.35 10.17 -20.53
N ALA A 741 17.36 11.00 -20.79
CA ALA A 741 17.21 12.31 -21.45
C ALA A 741 17.12 12.23 -22.99
N ALA A 742 17.05 11.03 -23.56
CA ALA A 742 16.93 10.85 -25.00
C ALA A 742 15.53 11.26 -25.50
N ASN A 743 15.43 11.62 -26.79
CA ASN A 743 14.13 11.82 -27.43
C ASN A 743 13.31 10.53 -27.41
N THR A 744 11.99 10.67 -27.37
CA THR A 744 11.05 9.54 -27.53
C THR A 744 11.26 8.86 -28.90
N GLN A 745 11.44 7.53 -28.91
CA GLN A 745 11.67 6.74 -30.14
C GLN A 745 10.60 5.66 -30.31
N ARG A 746 10.42 5.15 -31.54
CA ARG A 746 9.57 3.98 -31.78
C ARG A 746 10.11 2.77 -31.03
N ILE A 747 9.22 1.97 -30.45
CA ILE A 747 9.58 0.74 -29.73
C ILE A 747 10.44 -0.20 -30.58
N ALA A 748 10.15 -0.30 -31.89
CA ALA A 748 10.89 -1.10 -32.85
C ALA A 748 12.37 -0.75 -32.97
N ALA A 749 12.79 0.46 -32.56
CA ALA A 749 14.20 0.85 -32.52
C ALA A 749 14.99 0.12 -31.42
N TYR A 750 14.32 -0.31 -30.35
CA TYR A 750 14.90 -1.10 -29.27
C TYR A 750 14.80 -2.61 -29.52
N GLY A 751 13.83 -3.04 -30.33
CA GLY A 751 13.68 -4.42 -30.79
C GLY A 751 12.41 -4.59 -31.61
N LYS A 752 12.50 -5.31 -32.74
CA LYS A 752 11.37 -5.56 -33.64
C LYS A 752 10.30 -6.52 -33.08
N GLN A 753 10.51 -7.04 -31.88
CA GLN A 753 9.63 -8.01 -31.23
C GLN A 753 9.33 -7.63 -29.76
N LEU A 754 9.56 -6.37 -29.42
CA LEU A 754 9.41 -5.82 -28.08
C LEU A 754 7.97 -5.31 -27.87
N ARG A 755 7.32 -5.71 -26.78
CA ARG A 755 6.07 -5.13 -26.29
C ARG A 755 6.29 -4.51 -24.92
N ILE A 756 5.53 -3.48 -24.57
CA ILE A 756 5.60 -2.81 -23.26
C ILE A 756 4.20 -2.60 -22.72
N VAL A 757 3.99 -3.02 -21.47
CA VAL A 757 2.77 -2.74 -20.70
C VAL A 757 3.14 -2.04 -19.39
N ARG A 758 2.43 -0.95 -19.10
CA ARG A 758 2.46 -0.25 -17.82
C ARG A 758 1.25 -0.70 -16.99
N ILE A 759 1.49 -0.98 -15.72
CA ILE A 759 0.47 -1.39 -14.75
C ILE A 759 0.34 -0.34 -13.65
N ALA A 760 -0.88 -0.04 -13.22
CA ALA A 760 -1.18 0.78 -12.05
C ALA A 760 -2.24 0.12 -11.15
N THR A 761 -2.05 0.24 -9.82
CA THR A 761 -2.92 -0.32 -8.76
C THR A 761 -3.83 0.73 -8.09
N GLY A 762 -4.60 0.34 -7.07
CA GLY A 762 -5.44 1.22 -6.24
C GLY A 762 -4.65 2.20 -5.36
N ASP A 763 -3.33 2.04 -5.28
CA ASP A 763 -2.45 2.87 -4.46
C ASP A 763 -2.70 4.36 -4.68
N ARG A 764 -2.89 5.07 -3.56
CA ARG A 764 -3.15 6.52 -3.54
C ARG A 764 -4.35 6.93 -4.39
N ASP A 765 -5.37 6.09 -4.53
CA ASP A 765 -6.59 6.36 -5.32
C ASP A 765 -6.28 6.64 -6.81
N GLU A 766 -5.18 6.10 -7.35
CA GLU A 766 -4.81 6.27 -8.78
C GLU A 766 -5.73 5.51 -9.72
N THR A 767 -6.19 4.32 -9.33
CA THR A 767 -7.30 3.62 -9.98
C THR A 767 -8.54 3.70 -9.09
N ALA A 768 -9.73 3.66 -9.72
CA ALA A 768 -10.98 3.85 -9.00
C ALA A 768 -11.37 2.60 -8.18
N GLN A 769 -12.03 2.82 -7.04
CA GLN A 769 -12.84 1.76 -6.43
C GLN A 769 -13.94 1.31 -7.41
N TRP A 770 -14.48 0.11 -7.22
CA TRP A 770 -15.45 -0.48 -8.15
C TRP A 770 -16.38 -1.47 -7.46
N TRP A 771 -17.43 -1.86 -8.15
CA TRP A 771 -18.31 -2.98 -7.79
C TRP A 771 -18.90 -3.63 -9.04
N ALA A 772 -19.24 -4.91 -8.95
CA ALA A 772 -20.09 -5.55 -9.95
C ALA A 772 -21.57 -5.31 -9.60
N PRO A 773 -22.43 -4.89 -10.54
CA PRO A 773 -23.85 -4.70 -10.26
C PRO A 773 -24.57 -6.05 -10.10
N LYS A 774 -25.33 -6.24 -9.01
CA LYS A 774 -26.15 -7.44 -8.76
C LYS A 774 -27.63 -7.17 -9.01
N SER A 775 -28.36 -8.18 -9.51
CA SER A 775 -29.82 -8.20 -9.57
C SER A 775 -30.41 -7.92 -8.17
N GLY A 776 -31.31 -6.94 -8.06
CA GLY A 776 -31.85 -6.46 -6.78
C GLY A 776 -31.08 -5.30 -6.16
N GLY A 777 -30.13 -4.70 -6.89
CA GLY A 777 -29.47 -3.48 -6.47
C GLY A 777 -28.54 -3.69 -5.28
N SER A 778 -27.69 -4.73 -5.26
CA SER A 778 -26.53 -4.84 -4.36
C SER A 778 -25.20 -4.78 -5.13
N GLY A 779 -24.08 -4.51 -4.43
CA GLY A 779 -22.74 -4.52 -5.02
C GLY A 779 -22.06 -5.88 -4.83
N GLY A 780 -21.43 -6.40 -5.88
CA GLY A 780 -20.70 -7.66 -5.88
C GLY A 780 -19.21 -7.51 -6.21
N ILE A 781 -18.52 -8.65 -6.22
CA ILE A 781 -17.13 -8.81 -6.66
C ILE A 781 -17.13 -9.81 -7.82
N SER A 782 -16.33 -9.53 -8.85
CA SER A 782 -16.15 -10.43 -9.99
C SER A 782 -14.71 -10.40 -10.47
N LYS A 783 -14.12 -11.56 -10.74
CA LYS A 783 -12.90 -11.67 -11.56
C LYS A 783 -13.17 -11.43 -13.03
N GLY A 784 -12.30 -10.68 -13.68
CA GLY A 784 -12.23 -10.62 -15.13
C GLY A 784 -11.20 -9.63 -15.65
N LEU A 785 -10.92 -9.72 -16.94
CA LEU A 785 -10.43 -8.62 -17.75
C LEU A 785 -11.63 -7.79 -18.23
N TRP A 786 -11.53 -6.48 -18.10
CA TRP A 786 -12.59 -5.52 -18.40
C TRP A 786 -12.08 -4.48 -19.41
N ARG A 787 -12.96 -4.09 -20.33
CA ARG A 787 -12.72 -3.10 -21.38
C ARG A 787 -13.87 -2.12 -21.46
N LEU A 788 -13.60 -0.94 -22.00
CA LEU A 788 -14.65 0.03 -22.31
C LEU A 788 -15.36 -0.37 -23.61
N GLN A 789 -16.67 -0.15 -23.73
CA GLN A 789 -17.40 -0.33 -24.99
C GLN A 789 -17.98 1.00 -25.50
N PRO A 790 -17.98 1.23 -26.83
CA PRO A 790 -17.32 0.42 -27.86
C PRO A 790 -15.78 0.53 -27.74
N SER A 791 -15.07 -0.59 -27.88
CA SER A 791 -13.61 -0.57 -28.00
C SER A 791 -13.24 -0.46 -29.48
N ASP A 792 -12.64 0.64 -29.89
CA ASP A 792 -11.99 0.71 -31.21
C ASP A 792 -10.63 -0.02 -31.18
N ASP A 793 -10.06 -0.30 -32.35
CA ASP A 793 -8.74 -0.96 -32.45
C ASP A 793 -7.59 -0.14 -31.83
N ARG A 794 -7.86 1.14 -31.50
CA ARG A 794 -6.91 2.05 -30.83
C ARG A 794 -7.04 2.00 -29.32
N HIS A 795 -7.98 1.26 -28.75
CA HIS A 795 -8.12 1.09 -27.31
C HIS A 795 -6.88 0.41 -26.72
N ARG A 796 -6.25 1.06 -25.74
CA ARG A 796 -4.98 0.61 -25.12
C ARG A 796 -5.05 0.45 -23.61
N VAL A 797 -6.20 0.68 -22.96
CA VAL A 797 -6.31 0.63 -21.49
C VAL A 797 -7.38 -0.36 -21.07
N PHE A 798 -6.96 -1.41 -20.37
CA PHE A 798 -7.84 -2.46 -19.86
C PHE A 798 -7.77 -2.49 -18.34
N TYR A 799 -8.72 -3.15 -17.71
CA TYR A 799 -8.72 -3.32 -16.25
C TYR A 799 -8.81 -4.80 -15.90
N SER A 800 -8.20 -5.20 -14.78
CA SER A 800 -8.11 -6.59 -14.37
C SER A 800 -8.44 -6.72 -12.89
N THR A 801 -9.36 -7.62 -12.54
CA THR A 801 -9.77 -7.90 -11.16
C THR A 801 -9.63 -9.39 -10.85
N THR A 802 -9.40 -9.71 -9.58
CA THR A 802 -9.40 -11.08 -9.06
C THR A 802 -10.72 -11.41 -8.36
N ASP A 803 -10.90 -12.67 -8.01
CA ASP A 803 -12.02 -13.10 -7.16
C ASP A 803 -11.73 -12.69 -5.71
N LYS A 804 -12.74 -12.84 -4.85
CA LYS A 804 -12.59 -12.61 -3.41
C LYS A 804 -11.57 -13.59 -2.82
N ALA A 805 -10.61 -13.09 -2.05
CA ALA A 805 -9.63 -13.93 -1.36
C ALA A 805 -10.32 -14.96 -0.45
N SER A 806 -9.85 -16.20 -0.50
CA SER A 806 -10.40 -17.31 0.26
C SER A 806 -10.33 -17.12 1.78
N THR A 807 -9.32 -16.39 2.26
CA THR A 807 -9.09 -16.02 3.68
C THR A 807 -10.05 -14.95 4.20
N HIS A 808 -10.85 -14.32 3.34
CA HIS A 808 -11.76 -13.26 3.75
C HIS A 808 -13.22 -13.65 3.51
N PRO A 809 -13.89 -14.35 4.44
CA PRO A 809 -15.25 -14.88 4.24
C PRO A 809 -16.37 -13.82 4.34
N LEU A 810 -16.08 -12.59 4.78
CA LEU A 810 -17.08 -11.54 5.01
C LEU A 810 -18.01 -11.30 3.80
N ALA A 811 -19.33 -11.32 4.00
CA ALA A 811 -20.30 -11.19 2.92
C ALA A 811 -20.21 -9.83 2.18
N VAL A 812 -20.45 -9.82 0.85
CA VAL A 812 -20.33 -8.62 -0.01
C VAL A 812 -21.31 -7.48 0.34
N ASP A 813 -22.35 -7.81 1.10
CA ASP A 813 -23.38 -6.90 1.59
C ASP A 813 -23.21 -6.55 3.07
N ALA A 814 -22.16 -7.05 3.74
CA ALA A 814 -21.87 -6.69 5.12
C ALA A 814 -21.58 -5.19 5.24
N THR A 815 -22.09 -4.57 6.30
CA THR A 815 -22.01 -3.12 6.50
C THR A 815 -21.30 -2.75 7.78
N LYS A 816 -20.75 -1.54 7.82
CA LYS A 816 -20.11 -0.94 9.00
C LYS A 816 -20.68 0.41 9.37
N LEU A 817 -21.20 1.16 8.40
CA LEU A 817 -21.62 2.54 8.60
C LEU A 817 -23.12 2.61 8.89
N THR A 818 -23.90 1.79 8.20
CA THR A 818 -25.36 1.75 8.34
C THR A 818 -25.84 0.31 8.47
N PRO A 819 -26.85 0.01 9.30
CA PRO A 819 -27.37 -1.36 9.39
C PRO A 819 -27.86 -1.85 8.03
N ARG A 820 -27.74 -3.15 7.76
CA ARG A 820 -28.49 -3.82 6.69
C ARG A 820 -29.64 -4.59 7.29
N ILE A 821 -30.75 -4.71 6.58
CA ILE A 821 -31.84 -5.60 6.98
C ILE A 821 -31.55 -7.00 6.42
N THR A 822 -31.39 -7.97 7.31
CA THR A 822 -31.18 -9.37 6.94
C THR A 822 -32.44 -9.99 6.35
N THR A 823 -32.34 -11.15 5.71
CA THR A 823 -33.49 -11.93 5.24
C THR A 823 -34.48 -12.28 6.36
N ALA A 824 -34.03 -12.33 7.61
CA ALA A 824 -34.86 -12.50 8.80
C ALA A 824 -35.51 -11.20 9.32
N GLY A 825 -35.40 -10.08 8.59
CA GLY A 825 -35.97 -8.79 8.95
C GLY A 825 -35.22 -8.04 10.06
N LYS A 826 -34.10 -8.58 10.57
CA LYS A 826 -33.33 -7.97 11.66
C LYS A 826 -32.21 -7.07 11.13
N PRO A 827 -31.95 -5.90 11.75
CA PRO A 827 -30.80 -5.08 11.43
C PRO A 827 -29.49 -5.79 11.82
N ASP A 828 -28.51 -5.79 10.93
CA ASP A 828 -27.17 -6.35 11.14
C ASP A 828 -26.10 -5.29 10.76
N ILE A 829 -25.03 -5.23 11.54
CA ILE A 829 -23.86 -4.36 11.29
C ILE A 829 -22.61 -5.06 11.83
N LYS A 830 -21.51 -5.03 11.08
CA LYS A 830 -20.25 -5.74 11.41
C LYS A 830 -19.03 -4.79 11.48
N PRO A 831 -18.99 -3.81 12.40
CA PRO A 831 -17.86 -2.86 12.47
C PRO A 831 -16.50 -3.53 12.73
N ALA A 832 -16.48 -4.64 13.48
CA ALA A 832 -15.25 -5.30 13.90
C ALA A 832 -14.52 -6.08 12.81
N LYS A 833 -15.19 -6.49 11.72
CA LYS A 833 -14.60 -7.36 10.70
C LYS A 833 -13.87 -6.56 9.62
N ASN A 834 -12.68 -6.98 9.19
CA ASN A 834 -11.97 -6.35 8.07
C ASN A 834 -12.73 -6.59 6.75
N ALA A 835 -12.80 -5.57 5.89
CA ALA A 835 -13.49 -5.63 4.61
C ALA A 835 -12.48 -5.51 3.46
N TRP A 836 -12.14 -6.66 2.88
CA TRP A 836 -11.21 -6.77 1.77
C TRP A 836 -11.95 -6.74 0.42
N ASN A 837 -11.38 -6.02 -0.55
CA ASN A 837 -11.91 -5.91 -1.91
C ASN A 837 -10.74 -5.97 -2.89
N PRO A 838 -10.86 -6.67 -4.03
CA PRO A 838 -9.79 -6.70 -5.00
C PRO A 838 -9.60 -5.34 -5.67
N ASP A 839 -8.34 -4.94 -5.87
CA ASP A 839 -8.00 -3.72 -6.58
C ASP A 839 -8.38 -3.79 -8.07
N LEU A 840 -8.69 -2.62 -8.64
CA LEU A 840 -8.91 -2.47 -10.08
C LEU A 840 -7.58 -2.22 -10.80
N LEU A 841 -6.92 -3.29 -11.22
CA LEU A 841 -5.60 -3.19 -11.85
C LEU A 841 -5.71 -2.60 -13.27
N GLU A 842 -5.18 -1.40 -13.50
CA GLU A 842 -5.12 -0.78 -14.83
C GLU A 842 -3.95 -1.34 -15.65
N LEU A 843 -4.22 -1.81 -16.87
CA LEU A 843 -3.26 -2.32 -17.84
C LEU A 843 -3.20 -1.37 -19.05
N SER A 844 -2.17 -0.53 -19.09
CA SER A 844 -1.91 0.39 -20.22
C SER A 844 -0.94 -0.25 -21.20
N ILE A 845 -1.45 -0.68 -22.36
CA ILE A 845 -0.69 -1.28 -23.45
C ILE A 845 0.09 -0.17 -24.18
N ALA A 846 1.31 0.10 -23.72
CA ALA A 846 2.11 1.23 -24.17
C ALA A 846 2.79 1.00 -25.52
N GLY A 847 3.16 -0.25 -25.83
CA GLY A 847 3.77 -0.57 -27.11
C GLY A 847 3.53 -2.01 -27.57
N LEU A 848 3.14 -2.14 -28.83
CA LEU A 848 2.86 -3.39 -29.54
C LEU A 848 3.63 -3.48 -30.85
N GLN A 849 3.60 -4.67 -31.47
CA GLN A 849 4.03 -4.91 -32.84
C GLN A 849 2.84 -4.91 -33.81
N PRO A 850 3.07 -4.65 -35.11
CA PRO A 850 2.00 -4.76 -36.12
C PRO A 850 1.33 -6.14 -36.08
N GLY A 851 -0.01 -6.16 -36.07
CA GLY A 851 -0.81 -7.40 -35.99
C GLY A 851 -1.13 -7.87 -34.57
N ASP A 852 -0.50 -7.30 -33.54
CA ASP A 852 -0.85 -7.59 -32.14
C ASP A 852 -2.24 -7.02 -31.79
N SER A 853 -3.05 -7.79 -31.07
CA SER A 853 -4.30 -7.30 -30.47
C SER A 853 -4.05 -6.79 -29.04
N PRO A 854 -4.32 -5.52 -28.73
CA PRO A 854 -4.14 -4.99 -27.37
C PRO A 854 -4.97 -5.74 -26.31
N GLU A 855 -6.20 -6.17 -26.62
CA GLU A 855 -7.03 -6.94 -25.68
C GLU A 855 -6.42 -8.31 -25.39
N THR A 856 -5.85 -8.98 -26.40
CA THR A 856 -5.18 -10.27 -26.22
C THR A 856 -3.94 -10.15 -25.32
N TRP A 857 -3.14 -9.10 -25.49
CA TRP A 857 -1.98 -8.84 -24.62
C TRP A 857 -2.38 -8.46 -23.19
N ALA A 858 -3.49 -7.72 -23.02
CA ALA A 858 -4.06 -7.48 -21.71
C ALA A 858 -4.58 -8.78 -21.06
N MET A 859 -5.21 -9.66 -21.84
CA MET A 859 -5.67 -10.97 -21.37
C MET A 859 -4.50 -11.88 -20.98
N PHE A 860 -3.39 -11.85 -21.72
CA PHE A 860 -2.19 -12.58 -21.35
C PHE A 860 -1.76 -12.19 -19.93
N LEU A 861 -1.65 -10.89 -19.64
CA LEU A 861 -1.29 -10.40 -18.31
C LEU A 861 -2.33 -10.71 -17.23
N HIS A 862 -3.63 -10.70 -17.57
CA HIS A 862 -4.68 -11.17 -16.66
C HIS A 862 -4.45 -12.65 -16.29
N GLN A 863 -4.22 -13.52 -17.27
CA GLN A 863 -3.93 -14.95 -17.03
C GLN A 863 -2.66 -15.14 -16.20
N GLN A 864 -1.63 -14.30 -16.38
CA GLN A 864 -0.40 -14.33 -15.58
C GLN A 864 -0.60 -13.99 -14.09
N ARG A 865 -1.79 -13.58 -13.64
CA ARG A 865 -2.11 -13.38 -12.22
C ARG A 865 -2.54 -14.67 -11.50
N PHE A 866 -2.81 -15.75 -12.25
CA PHE A 866 -3.37 -16.99 -11.70
C PHE A 866 -2.36 -18.13 -11.80
N SER A 867 -1.27 -18.02 -11.04
CA SER A 867 -0.29 -19.09 -10.85
C SER A 867 -0.81 -20.11 -9.84
N GLU A 868 -0.69 -21.39 -10.16
CA GLU A 868 -1.26 -22.48 -9.35
C GLU A 868 -0.48 -22.77 -8.05
N ASP A 869 0.68 -22.15 -7.87
CA ASP A 869 1.41 -22.14 -6.59
C ASP A 869 0.82 -21.19 -5.56
N TYR A 870 -0.13 -20.34 -5.98
CA TYR A 870 -0.84 -19.41 -5.11
C TYR A 870 -2.29 -19.85 -4.98
N ARG A 871 -2.82 -19.78 -3.75
CA ARG A 871 -4.20 -20.13 -3.43
C ARG A 871 -5.19 -19.20 -4.12
N ASP A 872 -4.89 -17.90 -4.09
CA ASP A 872 -5.72 -16.82 -4.62
C ASP A 872 -5.02 -16.11 -5.78
N GLY A 873 -5.78 -15.36 -6.59
CA GLY A 873 -5.22 -14.62 -7.71
C GLY A 873 -4.36 -13.44 -7.23
N LEU A 874 -3.17 -13.28 -7.83
CA LEU A 874 -2.19 -12.28 -7.43
C LEU A 874 -2.68 -10.83 -7.67
N GLY A 875 -2.29 -9.91 -6.80
CA GLY A 875 -2.47 -8.46 -7.00
C GLY A 875 -1.79 -7.92 -8.25
N LEU A 876 -0.62 -8.48 -8.61
CA LEU A 876 0.15 -8.17 -9.82
C LEU A 876 0.39 -9.43 -10.68
N PRO A 877 0.57 -9.33 -12.00
CA PRO A 877 1.01 -10.47 -12.81
C PRO A 877 2.32 -11.07 -12.28
N LEU A 878 2.49 -12.39 -12.39
CA LEU A 878 3.56 -13.16 -11.75
C LEU A 878 4.94 -12.49 -11.86
N ILE A 879 5.32 -12.03 -13.06
CA ILE A 879 6.64 -11.41 -13.29
C ILE A 879 6.87 -10.14 -12.45
N LEU A 880 5.84 -9.29 -12.27
CA LEU A 880 5.92 -8.10 -11.44
C LEU A 880 5.81 -8.44 -9.95
N HIS A 881 4.96 -9.41 -9.60
CA HIS A 881 4.87 -9.90 -8.22
C HIS A 881 6.24 -10.42 -7.73
N LEU A 882 6.93 -11.22 -8.54
CA LEU A 882 8.30 -11.67 -8.23
C LEU A 882 9.26 -10.47 -8.12
N ALA A 883 9.19 -9.51 -9.02
CA ALA A 883 10.04 -8.32 -8.96
C ALA A 883 9.79 -7.47 -7.70
N GLU A 884 8.54 -7.35 -7.25
CA GLU A 884 8.18 -6.67 -6.00
C GLU A 884 8.81 -7.34 -4.78
N LEU A 885 8.71 -8.67 -4.70
CA LEU A 885 9.23 -9.48 -3.60
C LEU A 885 10.77 -9.41 -3.46
N THR A 886 11.50 -8.96 -4.49
CA THR A 886 12.94 -8.65 -4.35
C THR A 886 13.21 -7.56 -3.30
N SER A 887 12.24 -6.66 -3.07
CA SER A 887 12.35 -5.58 -2.08
C SER A 887 12.46 -6.12 -0.65
N HIS A 888 11.89 -7.30 -0.38
CA HIS A 888 12.00 -7.96 0.92
C HIS A 888 13.47 -8.30 1.25
N TYR A 889 14.35 -8.44 0.26
CA TYR A 889 15.75 -8.79 0.45
C TYR A 889 16.71 -7.60 0.63
N ALA A 890 16.28 -6.39 0.28
CA ALA A 890 17.18 -5.23 0.23
C ALA A 890 17.13 -4.30 1.45
N LEU A 891 16.66 -4.82 2.58
CA LEU A 891 16.38 -4.08 3.80
C LEU A 891 17.65 -3.44 4.38
N PRO A 892 17.49 -2.38 5.20
CA PRO A 892 17.24 -2.59 6.62
C PRO A 892 15.97 -1.86 7.10
N HIS A 893 15.06 -2.57 7.74
CA HIS A 893 13.87 -1.98 8.33
C HIS A 893 14.23 -1.18 9.60
N GLY A 894 14.18 0.14 9.50
CA GLY A 894 13.56 0.92 10.57
C GLY A 894 12.04 0.72 10.45
N GLU A 895 11.38 0.41 11.55
CA GLU A 895 9.93 0.19 11.74
C GLU A 895 9.03 1.20 10.99
N GLU A 896 8.74 1.00 9.69
CA GLU A 896 7.73 1.82 8.98
C GLU A 896 6.94 1.07 7.89
N LEU A 897 7.11 -0.25 7.71
CA LEU A 897 6.42 -1.01 6.63
C LEU A 897 5.23 -1.88 7.05
N ASP A 898 4.74 -1.82 8.29
CA ASP A 898 3.43 -2.42 8.64
C ASP A 898 2.29 -1.40 8.49
N GLY A 899 2.35 -0.59 7.42
CA GLY A 899 1.38 0.48 7.18
C GLY A 899 1.02 0.75 5.72
N ASP A 900 1.80 0.23 4.77
CA ASP A 900 1.54 0.35 3.32
C ASP A 900 1.81 -0.99 2.57
N VAL A 901 2.03 -2.09 3.29
CA VAL A 901 1.90 -3.43 2.70
C VAL A 901 0.43 -3.78 2.88
N ILE A 902 -0.28 -3.92 1.77
CA ILE A 902 -1.56 -4.62 1.75
C ILE A 902 -1.29 -5.96 2.44
N ASP A 903 -1.95 -6.20 3.59
CA ASP A 903 -1.98 -7.50 4.26
C ASP A 903 -2.59 -8.54 3.29
N GLU A 904 -1.79 -9.00 2.33
CA GLU A 904 -1.97 -10.24 1.59
C GLU A 904 -0.99 -11.28 2.15
N ALA A 905 -1.09 -11.55 3.45
CA ALA A 905 -0.73 -12.83 4.07
C ALA A 905 -1.14 -12.79 5.54
N GLU A 906 -1.87 -13.84 5.95
CA GLU A 906 -2.27 -14.19 7.32
C GLU A 906 -3.49 -13.42 7.87
N ASP A 907 -4.66 -14.04 7.78
CA ASP A 907 -5.81 -13.88 8.71
C ASP A 907 -6.85 -14.96 8.33
N SER A 908 -6.70 -16.16 8.89
CA SER A 908 -7.58 -17.33 8.69
C SER A 908 -8.43 -17.62 9.93
N ASP A 909 -9.46 -16.81 10.18
CA ASP A 909 -10.56 -17.22 11.07
C ASP A 909 -11.67 -17.88 10.22
N GLU A 910 -11.73 -19.21 10.24
CA GLU A 910 -12.84 -19.99 9.66
C GLU A 910 -14.01 -20.26 10.64
N PRO A 911 -15.21 -20.62 10.14
CA PRO A 911 -16.49 -20.27 10.72
C PRO A 911 -17.09 -21.33 11.63
N ASN A 912 -17.69 -20.90 12.74
CA ASN A 912 -18.48 -21.74 13.62
C ASN A 912 -19.89 -21.94 13.01
N GLU A 913 -20.09 -22.99 12.20
CA GLU A 913 -21.42 -23.57 11.90
C GLU A 913 -21.65 -24.74 12.88
N LYS A 914 -22.52 -24.55 13.87
CA LYS A 914 -23.16 -25.64 14.63
C LYS A 914 -24.66 -25.41 14.62
N ASP A 915 -25.38 -26.34 13.99
CA ASP A 915 -26.75 -26.81 14.23
C ASP A 915 -26.79 -28.17 13.49
N ASP A 916 -27.33 -29.30 13.95
CA ASP A 916 -28.29 -29.61 15.01
C ASP A 916 -28.34 -31.15 15.24
N ALA A 917 -28.80 -31.59 16.43
CA ALA A 917 -29.46 -32.89 16.75
C ALA A 917 -28.72 -34.23 16.50
N ALA A 918 -29.02 -35.38 17.11
CA ALA A 918 -29.64 -35.85 18.36
C ALA A 918 -29.38 -37.38 18.45
N VAL A 919 -29.75 -37.98 19.59
CA VAL A 919 -29.96 -39.43 19.88
C VAL A 919 -28.74 -40.23 20.38
N ASP A 920 -28.73 -40.55 21.68
CA ASP A 920 -28.88 -41.95 22.10
C ASP A 920 -29.57 -42.07 23.47
N GLU A 921 -30.29 -43.18 23.62
CA GLU A 921 -31.33 -43.52 24.57
C GLU A 921 -30.81 -43.83 25.99
N SER A 922 -31.53 -43.37 27.01
CA SER A 922 -31.80 -44.14 28.24
C SER A 922 -32.84 -43.44 29.14
N ASP A 923 -34.08 -43.90 29.02
CA ASP A 923 -35.16 -43.79 30.02
C ASP A 923 -34.92 -44.86 31.14
N PRO A 924 -35.58 -44.88 32.33
CA PRO A 924 -36.42 -43.89 33.01
C PRO A 924 -35.98 -43.62 34.47
N SER A 925 -36.46 -42.52 35.07
CA SER A 925 -37.18 -42.57 36.36
C SER A 925 -37.44 -41.20 36.99
N GLU A 926 -38.68 -41.11 37.45
CA GLU A 926 -39.21 -40.31 38.57
C GLU A 926 -39.44 -38.80 38.42
N ALA A 927 -40.74 -38.54 38.43
CA ALA A 927 -41.43 -37.28 38.64
C ALA A 927 -41.17 -36.62 40.00
N ARG A 928 -41.63 -35.35 40.07
CA ARG A 928 -41.77 -34.43 41.22
C ARG A 928 -40.59 -33.46 41.31
N ASP A 929 -40.75 -32.15 41.44
CA ASP A 929 -41.87 -31.42 42.01
C ASP A 929 -41.86 -29.96 41.52
N ARG A 930 -43.01 -29.32 41.64
CA ARG A 930 -43.23 -27.90 41.42
C ARG A 930 -42.73 -27.11 42.63
N ARG A 931 -42.09 -25.95 42.39
CA ARG A 931 -42.46 -24.60 42.92
C ARG A 931 -41.26 -23.73 43.26
N ARG A 932 -41.38 -22.48 42.80
CA ARG A 932 -41.00 -21.20 43.44
C ARG A 932 -39.51 -21.06 43.77
N SER A 933 -38.80 -20.09 43.22
CA SER A 933 -39.08 -18.64 43.30
C SER A 933 -38.30 -17.86 42.25
#